data_AF-A0A2U2N9P6-F1
#
_entry.id   AF-A0A2U2N9P6-F1
#
_cell.length_a   1.000
_cell.length_b   1.000
_cell.length_c   1.000
_cell.angle_alpha   90.00
_cell.angle_beta   90.00
_cell.angle_gamma   90.00
#
_symmetry.space_group_name_H-M   'P 1'
#
loop_
_entity.id
_entity.type
_entity.pdbx_description
1 polymer ?
#
loop_
_entity_poly.entity_id
_entity_poly.type
_entity_poly.pdbx_seq_one_letter_code
_entity_poly.pdbx_strand_id
1 'polypeptide(L)'
;MTGNTKVWRAPLAGLASVAMIATMGVAASTANAAPSYQYPDVKVTLDPNGGEFAPSVSGLQSDGTVKLTDARDNVTDGYYYADGVFEDLYSTYGFDGTNGSTSDANILWDGQGARRFSGWYTEKTGGQAVDPTAALTDGTTLYAHWSQGASSTDESEDAVHFDTDGKVTSTNPDGISNVVTVDNTGRNVYVFLADGDTLADWEVPSTDVTDYQVFDHWDGGTVATAKAGDTLKAVTVAGTKLTINRTASNDPSVQFDLYKDGVKATTAGSISFDVPRQSTLAGWQAITPSSKKLATGWSVDAGDGFKDYAVTDQLPDVNDVTVAPKGPGIQATVVRVHKWNKTDVNERYFIASGQTFTQSVGKALDDVKRANTTFLGWYDKAQPVTYNDVSGQVTVYNDDFFEGNLIRVYLLDKADPVQFSFDKAINQDNAGIDLYAGYDTEAPFTTITFDPNYSGADKISQKIYWGKKLADQVPSVTRSGYTLVGWYEVPNPADLTKQKLDTSVAADATTPAATTYYAVWSADSKYGVNGLLFNLARGYATGISDNKVEGKGYYASFTNSPSKPVALEANGRKDDNGVALYTNATKEHETSTFKFVVRNPGYVQTTWNAFVKSRDEVVVPALIKELKLAKDADIATVYEAVATKLSAEKADEINQQFAKVASDKASFPDVNYDDYGTHSDEITSLYKKGIVKGYADGTFGYGAKLARVDYIVWLYRAAGSPAVSSEASFSDVNATTVPNKDFRDAIAWAASEGITKGYADGTFAPYATLNRQDAMAFLYRAAGSPKFNESYADVKFSDVTPGDTANHSQAVLWAASNDIAKGYSGTVNYFGGYNTLVRQDAAAFLARTLDHGYID
;
A
#
# COMPACT_ATOMS: atom_id res chain seq x y z
N MET A 1 -2.62 -12.26 50.49
CA MET A 1 -3.93 -11.60 50.68
C MET A 1 -3.88 -10.27 49.96
N THR A 2 -4.60 -10.11 48.86
CA THR A 2 -4.77 -8.82 48.16
C THR A 2 -6.00 -8.91 47.26
N GLY A 3 -6.99 -8.06 47.54
CA GLY A 3 -7.96 -7.57 46.56
C GLY A 3 -7.83 -6.03 46.51
N ASN A 4 -8.53 -5.29 45.65
CA ASN A 4 -9.69 -5.70 44.85
C ASN A 4 -9.98 -4.72 43.69
N THR A 5 -10.72 -5.19 42.68
CA THR A 5 -11.68 -4.46 41.80
C THR A 5 -11.29 -3.38 40.76
N LYS A 6 -11.87 -3.61 39.57
CA LYS A 6 -12.57 -2.69 38.61
C LYS A 6 -11.84 -2.12 37.36
N VAL A 7 -12.12 -2.80 36.23
CA VAL A 7 -12.74 -2.31 34.96
C VAL A 7 -12.51 -0.85 34.53
N TRP A 8 -12.00 -0.65 33.31
CA TRP A 8 -12.48 0.32 32.30
C TRP A 8 -12.10 -0.15 30.87
N ARG A 9 -12.78 0.37 29.83
CA ARG A 9 -12.55 0.09 28.39
C ARG A 9 -11.94 1.32 27.70
N ALA A 10 -11.09 1.14 26.68
CA ALA A 10 -10.82 2.10 25.59
C ALA A 10 -10.08 1.40 24.41
N PRO A 11 -10.14 1.93 23.17
CA PRO A 11 -9.76 1.19 21.95
C PRO A 11 -8.37 1.57 21.38
N LEU A 12 -7.93 0.83 20.36
CA LEU A 12 -6.75 1.16 19.53
C LEU A 12 -7.19 1.57 18.12
N ALA A 13 -6.58 2.65 17.60
CA ALA A 13 -6.64 3.08 16.21
C ALA A 13 -5.24 3.05 15.57
N GLY A 14 -5.16 3.15 14.25
CA GLY A 14 -3.93 3.23 13.44
C GLY A 14 -4.01 2.33 12.20
N LEU A 15 -4.27 2.86 10.99
CA LEU A 15 -3.44 3.73 10.13
C LEU A 15 -2.67 2.93 9.06
N ALA A 16 -2.96 3.18 7.78
CA ALA A 16 -1.98 3.35 6.68
C ALA A 16 -2.64 3.41 5.28
N SER A 17 -2.34 4.46 4.51
CA SER A 17 -2.68 4.66 3.09
C SER A 17 -1.50 4.31 2.14
N VAL A 18 -1.66 4.60 0.82
CA VAL A 18 -0.63 4.93 -0.23
C VAL A 18 -0.34 3.93 -1.38
N ALA A 19 -0.62 4.34 -2.65
CA ALA A 19 0.00 3.96 -3.95
C ALA A 19 -0.63 4.74 -5.15
N MET A 20 -0.10 4.92 -6.39
CA MET A 20 1.29 4.99 -6.96
C MET A 20 1.35 5.66 -8.38
N ILE A 21 2.28 6.63 -8.59
CA ILE A 21 3.25 6.84 -9.71
C ILE A 21 2.95 6.18 -11.11
N ALA A 22 3.11 6.78 -12.32
CA ALA A 22 3.59 8.10 -12.84
C ALA A 22 3.52 8.13 -14.42
N THR A 23 4.41 8.88 -15.12
CA THR A 23 4.89 8.80 -16.57
C THR A 23 4.40 9.87 -17.57
N MET A 24 5.03 10.24 -18.72
CA MET A 24 6.42 10.16 -19.31
C MET A 24 6.60 11.10 -20.55
N GLY A 25 7.86 11.37 -20.99
CA GLY A 25 8.26 11.65 -22.40
C GLY A 25 8.27 13.11 -22.95
N VAL A 26 9.11 13.56 -23.93
CA VAL A 26 10.26 13.04 -24.73
C VAL A 26 11.20 14.22 -25.19
N ALA A 27 12.45 13.93 -25.59
CA ALA A 27 13.64 14.80 -25.73
C ALA A 27 13.83 15.75 -26.95
N ALA A 28 14.75 16.75 -26.81
CA ALA A 28 15.66 17.28 -27.85
C ALA A 28 16.87 18.08 -27.24
N SER A 29 17.98 18.27 -27.98
CA SER A 29 19.31 18.64 -27.43
C SER A 29 20.00 19.90 -28.02
N THR A 30 20.69 20.69 -27.19
CA THR A 30 21.92 21.46 -27.54
C THR A 30 22.80 21.71 -26.30
N ALA A 31 24.12 21.91 -26.47
CA ALA A 31 25.11 21.93 -25.38
C ALA A 31 25.66 23.32 -24.98
N ASN A 32 26.34 23.34 -23.81
CA ASN A 32 27.27 24.34 -23.26
C ASN A 32 26.74 25.62 -22.57
N ALA A 33 26.58 25.53 -21.24
CA ALA A 33 27.41 26.25 -20.28
C ALA A 33 27.40 25.46 -18.95
N ALA A 34 28.44 25.55 -18.11
CA ALA A 34 28.43 24.86 -16.81
C ALA A 34 27.45 25.57 -15.86
N PRO A 35 26.37 24.92 -15.40
CA PRO A 35 25.36 25.57 -14.58
C PRO A 35 25.73 25.54 -13.09
N SER A 36 25.38 26.62 -12.39
CA SER A 36 25.16 26.61 -10.94
C SER A 36 24.26 25.44 -10.54
N TYR A 37 24.48 24.83 -9.36
CA TYR A 37 23.57 23.79 -8.86
C TYR A 37 22.13 24.34 -8.81
N GLN A 38 21.21 23.62 -9.46
CA GLN A 38 19.83 24.04 -9.69
C GLN A 38 18.93 22.92 -9.20
N TYR A 39 18.09 23.21 -8.20
CA TYR A 39 17.14 22.25 -7.65
C TYR A 39 16.03 21.95 -8.68
N PRO A 40 15.66 20.68 -8.91
CA PRO A 40 14.63 20.33 -9.89
C PRO A 40 13.25 20.82 -9.43
N ASP A 41 12.41 21.22 -10.39
CA ASP A 41 10.99 21.52 -10.19
C ASP A 41 10.21 20.21 -9.93
N VAL A 42 9.05 20.27 -9.27
CA VAL A 42 8.14 19.13 -9.11
C VAL A 42 6.99 19.23 -10.09
N LYS A 43 6.76 18.20 -10.90
CA LYS A 43 5.73 18.17 -11.95
C LYS A 43 4.69 17.10 -11.68
N VAL A 44 3.42 17.48 -11.78
CA VAL A 44 2.28 16.59 -11.57
C VAL A 44 1.35 16.67 -12.77
N THR A 45 0.79 15.53 -13.18
CA THR A 45 -0.19 15.45 -14.27
C THR A 45 -1.56 15.10 -13.70
N LEU A 46 -2.61 15.80 -14.10
CA LEU A 46 -3.99 15.52 -13.75
C LEU A 46 -4.69 14.90 -14.97
N ASP A 47 -5.18 13.67 -14.83
CA ASP A 47 -6.01 12.95 -15.79
C ASP A 47 -7.49 13.09 -15.35
N PRO A 48 -8.39 13.64 -16.19
CA PRO A 48 -9.79 13.80 -15.84
C PRO A 48 -10.58 12.47 -15.79
N ASN A 49 -9.91 11.33 -16.04
CA ASN A 49 -10.39 9.97 -15.81
C ASN A 49 -11.77 9.67 -16.42
N GLY A 50 -11.92 9.98 -17.70
CA GLY A 50 -13.19 9.84 -18.42
C GLY A 50 -13.97 11.15 -18.57
N GLY A 51 -13.66 12.17 -17.76
CA GLY A 51 -14.09 13.54 -17.97
C GLY A 51 -13.23 14.34 -18.96
N GLU A 52 -13.50 15.64 -19.01
CA GLU A 52 -12.85 16.66 -19.84
C GLU A 52 -12.65 17.94 -19.01
N PHE A 53 -11.46 18.55 -19.09
CA PHE A 53 -11.19 19.87 -18.53
C PHE A 53 -11.71 20.98 -19.45
N ALA A 54 -12.18 22.09 -18.87
CA ALA A 54 -12.57 23.25 -19.67
C ALA A 54 -11.38 23.83 -20.45
N PRO A 55 -11.55 24.30 -21.70
CA PRO A 55 -10.46 24.84 -22.53
C PRO A 55 -9.73 26.06 -21.94
N SER A 56 -10.26 26.67 -20.89
CA SER A 56 -9.69 27.80 -20.15
C SER A 56 -8.74 27.40 -19.02
N VAL A 57 -8.65 26.11 -18.67
CA VAL A 57 -7.80 25.64 -17.55
C VAL A 57 -6.32 25.76 -17.90
N SER A 58 -5.56 26.40 -17.00
CA SER A 58 -4.12 26.56 -17.16
C SER A 58 -3.41 25.21 -17.14
N GLY A 59 -2.37 25.04 -17.98
CA GLY A 59 -1.61 23.78 -18.06
C GLY A 59 -2.29 22.65 -18.84
N LEU A 60 -3.48 22.84 -19.41
CA LEU A 60 -4.16 21.86 -20.26
C LEU A 60 -3.31 21.49 -21.49
N GLN A 61 -3.16 20.19 -21.72
CA GLN A 61 -2.39 19.56 -22.79
C GLN A 61 -3.29 19.06 -23.92
N SER A 62 -2.71 18.77 -25.08
CA SER A 62 -3.43 18.27 -26.26
C SER A 62 -4.00 16.85 -26.12
N ASP A 63 -3.61 16.13 -25.07
CA ASP A 63 -4.14 14.79 -24.73
C ASP A 63 -5.32 14.84 -23.73
N GLY A 64 -5.72 16.03 -23.31
CA GLY A 64 -6.81 16.24 -22.34
C GLY A 64 -6.36 16.24 -20.87
N THR A 65 -5.07 16.03 -20.57
CA THR A 65 -4.53 16.13 -19.21
C THR A 65 -4.12 17.57 -18.86
N VAL A 66 -4.06 17.91 -17.58
CA VAL A 66 -3.47 19.18 -17.10
C VAL A 66 -2.11 18.90 -16.49
N LYS A 67 -1.06 19.65 -16.86
CA LYS A 67 0.26 19.55 -16.24
C LYS A 67 0.51 20.73 -15.32
N LEU A 68 0.63 20.42 -14.03
CA LEU A 68 1.07 21.33 -12.99
C LEU A 68 2.59 21.28 -12.87
N THR A 69 3.19 22.39 -12.47
CA THR A 69 4.60 22.45 -12.11
C THR A 69 4.72 23.38 -10.92
N ASP A 70 5.11 22.82 -9.78
CA ASP A 70 5.71 23.60 -8.70
C ASP A 70 7.13 23.95 -9.19
N ALA A 71 7.20 25.12 -9.82
CA ALA A 71 8.43 25.73 -10.30
C ALA A 71 8.95 26.69 -9.23
N ARG A 72 10.27 26.80 -9.10
CA ARG A 72 10.90 27.79 -8.21
C ARG A 72 10.46 29.23 -8.55
N ASP A 73 9.46 29.75 -7.84
CA ASP A 73 9.03 31.14 -7.93
C ASP A 73 9.68 32.02 -6.85
N ASN A 74 9.84 33.31 -7.17
CA ASN A 74 10.63 34.27 -6.41
C ASN A 74 9.75 35.04 -5.42
N VAL A 75 9.27 34.39 -4.35
CA VAL A 75 8.49 35.08 -3.32
C VAL A 75 9.00 34.86 -1.89
N THR A 76 9.46 35.98 -1.31
CA THR A 76 9.64 36.30 0.11
C THR A 76 10.69 35.53 0.94
N ASP A 77 10.74 34.20 0.95
CA ASP A 77 11.39 33.45 2.05
C ASP A 77 12.78 32.86 1.74
N GLY A 78 13.39 33.21 0.61
CA GLY A 78 14.86 33.13 0.42
C GLY A 78 15.51 31.75 0.27
N TYR A 79 14.75 30.65 0.29
CA TYR A 79 15.25 29.29 0.01
C TYR A 79 14.80 28.78 -1.38
N TYR A 80 15.64 27.95 -2.00
CA TYR A 80 15.44 27.46 -3.37
C TYR A 80 15.03 25.98 -3.37
N TYR A 81 13.75 25.65 -3.32
CA TYR A 81 13.25 24.33 -3.67
C TYR A 81 11.79 24.40 -4.11
N ALA A 82 11.41 23.47 -4.99
CA ALA A 82 10.02 23.04 -5.14
C ALA A 82 9.73 22.08 -3.97
N ASP A 83 8.68 22.33 -3.20
CA ASP A 83 8.29 21.47 -2.08
C ASP A 83 7.30 20.36 -2.49
N GLY A 84 6.72 20.48 -3.69
CA GLY A 84 5.77 19.54 -4.27
C GLY A 84 4.36 19.64 -3.71
N VAL A 85 4.04 20.67 -2.92
CA VAL A 85 2.70 20.92 -2.39
C VAL A 85 1.94 21.78 -3.39
N PHE A 86 0.70 21.39 -3.71
CA PHE A 86 -0.16 22.11 -4.65
C PHE A 86 -1.40 22.62 -3.92
N GLU A 87 -1.25 23.68 -3.12
CA GLU A 87 -2.30 24.21 -2.24
C GLU A 87 -3.63 24.50 -2.98
N ASP A 88 -3.56 24.88 -4.26
CA ASP A 88 -4.72 25.18 -5.13
C ASP A 88 -5.22 23.97 -5.97
N LEU A 89 -4.75 22.75 -5.72
CA LEU A 89 -5.03 21.55 -6.51
C LEU A 89 -6.54 21.32 -6.73
N TYR A 90 -7.32 21.36 -5.66
CA TYR A 90 -8.77 21.16 -5.73
C TYR A 90 -9.51 22.45 -6.07
N SER A 91 -9.09 23.58 -5.48
CA SER A 91 -9.72 24.90 -5.65
C SER A 91 -9.74 25.36 -7.11
N THR A 92 -8.69 25.02 -7.87
CA THR A 92 -8.49 25.43 -9.26
C THR A 92 -8.82 24.32 -10.24
N TYR A 93 -8.46 23.07 -9.97
CA TYR A 93 -8.59 21.99 -10.96
C TYR A 93 -9.72 20.99 -10.67
N GLY A 94 -10.28 20.99 -9.45
CA GLY A 94 -11.44 20.15 -9.07
C GLY A 94 -12.81 20.86 -9.09
N PHE A 95 -12.87 22.13 -9.52
CA PHE A 95 -14.11 22.93 -9.50
C PHE A 95 -15.09 22.52 -10.62
N ASP A 96 -16.34 22.17 -10.28
CA ASP A 96 -17.35 21.62 -11.19
C ASP A 96 -18.58 22.54 -11.46
N GLY A 97 -18.49 23.84 -11.13
CA GLY A 97 -19.44 24.88 -11.53
C GLY A 97 -20.23 25.54 -10.38
N THR A 98 -21.28 26.31 -10.68
CA THR A 98 -22.21 26.87 -9.66
C THR A 98 -23.67 26.43 -9.90
N ASN A 99 -24.36 25.90 -8.88
CA ASN A 99 -25.79 25.49 -8.92
C ASN A 99 -26.22 24.73 -10.21
N GLY A 100 -25.44 23.74 -10.63
CA GLY A 100 -25.72 22.96 -11.85
C GLY A 100 -25.45 23.69 -13.19
N SER A 101 -24.88 24.90 -13.17
CA SER A 101 -24.36 25.57 -14.36
C SER A 101 -22.99 25.03 -14.72
N THR A 102 -22.89 24.33 -15.85
CA THR A 102 -21.63 23.82 -16.40
C THR A 102 -20.76 24.88 -17.08
N SER A 103 -21.23 26.14 -17.15
CA SER A 103 -20.55 27.22 -17.89
C SER A 103 -19.19 27.62 -17.32
N ASP A 104 -19.03 27.46 -16.00
CA ASP A 104 -17.90 28.00 -15.22
C ASP A 104 -17.08 26.87 -14.57
N ALA A 105 -17.43 25.61 -14.85
CA ALA A 105 -16.74 24.43 -14.34
C ALA A 105 -15.35 24.30 -15.00
N ASN A 106 -14.33 23.96 -14.21
CA ASN A 106 -12.99 23.67 -14.72
C ASN A 106 -12.86 22.20 -15.15
N ILE A 107 -13.66 21.29 -14.60
CA ILE A 107 -13.66 19.86 -14.96
C ILE A 107 -15.11 19.31 -15.03
N LEU A 108 -15.42 18.48 -16.03
CA LEU A 108 -16.75 17.91 -16.27
C LEU A 108 -16.67 16.47 -16.79
N TRP A 109 -17.59 15.59 -16.41
CA TRP A 109 -17.58 14.19 -16.90
C TRP A 109 -17.93 14.05 -18.40
N ASP A 110 -18.88 14.84 -18.90
CA ASP A 110 -19.49 14.64 -20.23
C ASP A 110 -19.92 15.96 -20.92
N GLY A 111 -19.39 17.08 -20.45
CA GLY A 111 -19.83 18.43 -20.84
C GLY A 111 -21.24 18.81 -20.38
N GLN A 112 -21.98 17.89 -19.74
CA GLN A 112 -23.35 18.06 -19.25
C GLN A 112 -23.43 18.03 -17.72
N GLY A 113 -22.41 17.51 -17.05
CA GLY A 113 -22.27 17.52 -15.59
C GLY A 113 -23.08 16.41 -14.89
N ALA A 114 -23.26 15.25 -15.55
CA ALA A 114 -24.07 14.16 -15.00
C ALA A 114 -23.44 13.47 -13.77
N ARG A 115 -22.11 13.59 -13.60
CA ARG A 115 -21.36 13.16 -12.42
C ARG A 115 -20.65 14.34 -11.77
N ARG A 116 -20.42 14.24 -10.46
CA ARG A 116 -19.76 15.24 -9.62
C ARG A 116 -18.36 14.79 -9.28
N PHE A 117 -17.41 15.71 -9.32
CA PHE A 117 -16.02 15.45 -8.96
C PHE A 117 -15.93 15.17 -7.45
N SER A 118 -15.45 13.98 -7.07
CA SER A 118 -15.28 13.58 -5.66
C SER A 118 -13.88 13.87 -5.13
N GLY A 119 -12.84 13.74 -5.95
CA GLY A 119 -11.48 14.12 -5.55
C GLY A 119 -10.38 13.70 -6.52
N TRP A 120 -9.13 13.97 -6.13
CA TRP A 120 -7.92 13.57 -6.87
C TRP A 120 -7.30 12.32 -6.24
N TYR A 121 -7.07 11.28 -7.03
CA TYR A 121 -6.60 9.97 -6.54
C TYR A 121 -5.31 9.58 -7.26
N THR A 122 -4.39 8.89 -6.58
CA THR A 122 -3.15 8.38 -7.20
C THR A 122 -3.36 7.09 -8.00
N GLU A 123 -4.53 6.45 -7.88
CA GLU A 123 -4.97 5.32 -8.71
C GLU A 123 -6.21 5.70 -9.52
N LYS A 124 -6.56 4.92 -10.54
CA LYS A 124 -7.62 5.26 -11.51
C LYS A 124 -9.00 4.70 -11.13
N THR A 125 -9.04 3.77 -10.17
CA THR A 125 -10.24 3.01 -9.75
C THR A 125 -10.10 2.60 -8.29
N GLY A 126 -10.90 3.20 -7.40
CA GLY A 126 -10.84 2.98 -5.96
C GLY A 126 -9.69 3.72 -5.25
N GLY A 127 -9.72 3.73 -3.91
CA GLY A 127 -8.64 4.26 -3.06
C GLY A 127 -9.09 5.30 -2.04
N GLN A 128 -8.19 6.23 -1.70
CA GLN A 128 -8.44 7.41 -0.85
C GLN A 128 -7.98 8.67 -1.60
N ALA A 129 -8.69 9.79 -1.39
CA ALA A 129 -8.34 11.06 -2.00
C ALA A 129 -7.01 11.64 -1.46
N VAL A 130 -6.25 12.27 -2.34
CA VAL A 130 -4.95 12.89 -2.06
C VAL A 130 -5.13 14.16 -1.22
N ASP A 131 -4.47 14.21 -0.07
CA ASP A 131 -4.39 15.40 0.78
C ASP A 131 -3.76 16.57 -0.01
N PRO A 132 -4.45 17.71 -0.19
CA PRO A 132 -3.92 18.86 -0.94
C PRO A 132 -2.66 19.50 -0.32
N THR A 133 -2.40 19.24 0.96
CA THR A 133 -1.23 19.74 1.70
C THR A 133 -0.05 18.76 1.69
N ALA A 134 -0.23 17.54 1.15
CA ALA A 134 0.84 16.57 1.05
C ALA A 134 1.77 16.85 -0.14
N ALA A 135 3.09 16.78 0.10
CA ALA A 135 4.10 16.92 -0.93
C ALA A 135 4.05 15.74 -1.92
N LEU A 136 3.77 16.05 -3.19
CA LEU A 136 3.73 15.09 -4.29
C LEU A 136 5.12 14.88 -4.91
N THR A 137 5.37 13.70 -5.46
CA THR A 137 6.64 13.39 -6.13
C THR A 137 6.64 13.85 -7.59
N ASP A 138 7.80 14.26 -8.09
CA ASP A 138 7.96 14.62 -9.51
C ASP A 138 7.59 13.44 -10.41
N GLY A 139 6.73 13.72 -11.40
CA GLY A 139 6.14 12.73 -12.29
C GLY A 139 4.84 12.08 -11.80
N THR A 140 4.30 12.44 -10.63
CA THR A 140 3.00 11.91 -10.14
C THR A 140 1.88 12.17 -11.13
N THR A 141 0.99 11.20 -11.31
CA THR A 141 -0.27 11.35 -12.05
C THR A 141 -1.43 11.19 -11.08
N LEU A 142 -2.36 12.14 -11.09
CA LEU A 142 -3.59 12.10 -10.30
C LEU A 142 -4.79 11.93 -11.24
N TYR A 143 -5.73 11.09 -10.85
CA TYR A 143 -6.95 10.77 -11.59
C TYR A 143 -8.15 11.40 -10.88
N ALA A 144 -9.04 12.03 -11.63
CA ALA A 144 -10.30 12.53 -11.08
C ALA A 144 -11.23 11.35 -10.75
N HIS A 145 -11.85 11.35 -9.57
CA HIS A 145 -12.94 10.41 -9.26
C HIS A 145 -14.29 11.13 -9.27
N TRP A 146 -15.37 10.35 -9.47
CA TRP A 146 -16.66 10.88 -9.90
C TRP A 146 -17.84 10.13 -9.28
N SER A 147 -18.62 10.76 -8.39
CA SER A 147 -19.88 10.21 -7.85
C SER A 147 -21.10 10.67 -8.66
N GLN A 148 -22.18 9.88 -8.63
CA GLN A 148 -23.39 10.17 -9.41
C GLN A 148 -24.37 11.06 -8.63
N GLY A 149 -25.10 11.92 -9.34
CA GLY A 149 -25.98 12.91 -8.72
C GLY A 149 -27.08 12.29 -7.84
N ALA A 150 -27.18 12.77 -6.59
CA ALA A 150 -28.07 12.33 -5.50
C ALA A 150 -29.59 12.47 -5.77
N SER A 151 -30.11 11.83 -6.82
CA SER A 151 -31.54 11.61 -7.04
C SER A 151 -31.82 10.20 -7.58
N SER A 152 -31.66 9.21 -6.70
CA SER A 152 -32.24 7.86 -6.78
C SER A 152 -32.09 7.11 -8.11
N THR A 153 -31.04 6.29 -8.24
CA THR A 153 -31.02 5.14 -9.14
C THR A 153 -30.65 3.86 -8.38
N ASP A 154 -31.11 2.73 -8.89
CA ASP A 154 -31.24 1.40 -8.25
C ASP A 154 -29.92 0.59 -8.18
N GLU A 155 -28.79 1.27 -7.92
CA GLU A 155 -27.45 0.68 -7.76
C GLU A 155 -26.91 1.13 -6.39
N SER A 156 -26.23 0.25 -5.65
CA SER A 156 -25.98 0.42 -4.22
C SER A 156 -24.64 1.13 -3.91
N GLU A 157 -24.65 2.47 -3.89
CA GLU A 157 -23.51 3.29 -3.46
C GLU A 157 -23.55 3.52 -1.92
N ASP A 158 -22.45 3.22 -1.21
CA ASP A 158 -22.34 3.37 0.25
C ASP A 158 -22.15 4.85 0.64
N ALA A 159 -23.22 5.50 1.11
CA ALA A 159 -23.15 6.84 1.68
C ALA A 159 -22.66 6.81 3.14
N VAL A 160 -21.59 7.55 3.45
CA VAL A 160 -21.04 7.62 4.82
C VAL A 160 -21.75 8.72 5.61
N HIS A 161 -22.21 8.38 6.82
CA HIS A 161 -23.14 9.16 7.63
C HIS A 161 -22.49 9.72 8.91
N PHE A 162 -22.68 11.01 9.16
CA PHE A 162 -22.27 11.71 10.39
C PHE A 162 -23.48 12.33 11.11
N ASP A 163 -23.55 12.20 12.44
CA ASP A 163 -24.57 12.78 13.33
C ASP A 163 -23.98 13.94 14.14
N THR A 164 -24.73 15.03 14.33
CA THR A 164 -24.20 16.35 14.73
C THR A 164 -25.03 17.09 15.79
N ASP A 165 -25.42 16.40 16.87
CA ASP A 165 -26.25 16.92 17.98
C ASP A 165 -25.52 18.00 18.86
N GLY A 166 -25.12 19.11 18.23
CA GLY A 166 -24.43 20.26 18.84
C GLY A 166 -24.91 21.63 18.34
N LYS A 167 -25.09 21.79 17.00
CA LYS A 167 -25.75 22.89 16.24
C LYS A 167 -25.04 23.21 14.91
N VAL A 168 -25.66 22.82 13.79
CA VAL A 168 -25.30 23.23 12.43
C VAL A 168 -25.92 24.60 12.08
N THR A 169 -25.23 25.42 11.29
CA THR A 169 -25.88 26.50 10.51
C THR A 169 -25.27 26.70 9.12
N SER A 170 -25.73 25.92 8.13
CA SER A 170 -26.11 26.52 6.86
C SER A 170 -27.32 25.79 6.27
N THR A 171 -28.33 26.54 5.83
CA THR A 171 -29.38 26.02 4.95
C THR A 171 -28.94 26.26 3.52
N ASN A 172 -28.63 25.17 2.80
CA ASN A 172 -28.01 25.15 1.47
C ASN A 172 -26.54 25.63 1.47
N PRO A 173 -25.55 24.72 1.56
CA PRO A 173 -24.17 24.99 1.16
C PRO A 173 -24.05 25.00 -0.38
N ASP A 174 -24.85 25.90 -0.97
CA ASP A 174 -25.01 26.28 -2.36
C ASP A 174 -24.79 25.28 -3.51
N GLY A 175 -25.33 24.06 -3.36
CA GLY A 175 -26.02 23.36 -4.47
C GLY A 175 -25.17 22.93 -5.68
N ILE A 176 -23.87 22.80 -5.49
CA ILE A 176 -22.89 22.47 -6.55
C ILE A 176 -22.57 20.98 -6.54
N SER A 177 -22.19 20.49 -5.37
CA SER A 177 -21.72 19.14 -5.16
C SER A 177 -22.84 18.27 -4.59
N ASN A 178 -23.41 17.39 -5.42
CA ASN A 178 -24.25 16.29 -4.94
C ASN A 178 -23.42 15.21 -4.20
N VAL A 179 -22.11 15.42 -3.98
CA VAL A 179 -21.23 14.54 -3.20
C VAL A 179 -21.53 14.67 -1.69
N VAL A 180 -22.07 15.80 -1.23
CA VAL A 180 -22.46 16.00 0.17
C VAL A 180 -23.92 16.43 0.27
N THR A 181 -24.73 15.70 1.05
CA THR A 181 -26.12 16.12 1.36
C THR A 181 -26.36 16.20 2.86
N VAL A 182 -27.33 17.05 3.23
CA VAL A 182 -27.80 17.19 4.60
C VAL A 182 -29.27 16.80 4.66
N ASP A 183 -29.68 16.07 5.70
CA ASP A 183 -31.08 15.69 5.86
C ASP A 183 -32.01 16.89 6.09
N ASN A 184 -33.32 16.64 5.94
CA ASN A 184 -34.36 17.64 6.20
C ASN A 184 -34.40 18.17 7.65
N THR A 185 -33.61 17.62 8.58
CA THR A 185 -33.50 18.10 9.96
C THR A 185 -32.25 18.95 10.23
N GLY A 186 -31.30 19.02 9.27
CA GLY A 186 -30.06 19.78 9.41
C GLY A 186 -29.06 19.14 10.37
N ARG A 187 -29.16 17.84 10.65
CA ARG A 187 -28.34 17.14 11.66
C ARG A 187 -27.55 15.96 11.15
N ASN A 188 -27.94 15.41 10.01
CA ASN A 188 -27.24 14.28 9.40
C ASN A 188 -26.54 14.75 8.12
N VAL A 189 -25.23 14.55 8.05
CA VAL A 189 -24.41 14.80 6.86
C VAL A 189 -24.09 13.47 6.19
N TYR A 190 -24.23 13.40 4.86
CA TYR A 190 -23.92 12.24 4.04
C TYR A 190 -22.87 12.59 3.00
N VAL A 191 -21.83 11.77 2.85
CA VAL A 191 -20.84 11.86 1.77
C VAL A 191 -21.02 10.66 0.82
N PHE A 192 -21.13 10.92 -0.48
CA PHE A 192 -21.30 9.92 -1.54
C PHE A 192 -19.99 9.68 -2.29
N LEU A 193 -19.48 8.46 -2.24
CA LEU A 193 -18.24 8.03 -2.90
C LEU A 193 -18.54 7.18 -4.15
N ALA A 194 -17.56 6.99 -5.02
CA ALA A 194 -17.67 6.01 -6.10
C ALA A 194 -17.36 4.58 -5.61
N ASP A 195 -17.82 3.56 -6.35
CA ASP A 195 -17.56 2.16 -6.01
C ASP A 195 -16.06 1.86 -5.86
N GLY A 196 -15.67 1.43 -4.65
CA GLY A 196 -14.30 1.10 -4.29
C GLY A 196 -13.47 2.25 -3.72
N ASP A 197 -14.02 3.48 -3.68
CA ASP A 197 -13.42 4.58 -2.94
C ASP A 197 -13.71 4.46 -1.43
N THR A 198 -12.84 5.05 -0.62
CA THR A 198 -12.93 5.14 0.83
C THR A 198 -12.56 6.54 1.27
N LEU A 199 -13.22 7.06 2.30
CA LEU A 199 -12.87 8.36 2.88
C LEU A 199 -11.41 8.37 3.35
N ALA A 200 -10.70 9.44 3.01
CA ALA A 200 -9.37 9.73 3.53
C ALA A 200 -9.45 10.30 4.95
N ASP A 201 -8.40 10.09 5.76
CA ASP A 201 -8.34 10.57 7.15
C ASP A 201 -8.48 12.10 7.28
N TRP A 202 -8.19 12.87 6.22
CA TRP A 202 -8.33 14.33 6.17
C TRP A 202 -9.75 14.79 5.78
N GLU A 203 -10.54 13.96 5.10
CA GLU A 203 -11.93 14.23 4.72
C GLU A 203 -12.91 13.97 5.89
N VAL A 204 -12.43 13.31 6.95
CA VAL A 204 -13.18 12.96 8.16
C VAL A 204 -12.79 13.90 9.31
N PRO A 205 -13.72 14.31 10.19
CA PRO A 205 -13.37 15.05 11.39
C PRO A 205 -12.38 14.27 12.27
N SER A 206 -11.21 14.86 12.54
CA SER A 206 -10.15 14.20 13.32
C SER A 206 -10.49 13.93 14.79
N THR A 207 -11.62 14.46 15.30
CA THR A 207 -12.16 14.20 16.64
C THR A 207 -13.68 14.33 16.65
N ASP A 208 -14.38 13.48 17.41
CA ASP A 208 -15.78 13.69 17.79
C ASP A 208 -15.98 15.07 18.44
N VAL A 209 -17.13 15.71 18.19
CA VAL A 209 -17.52 16.93 18.91
C VAL A 209 -17.80 16.62 20.38
N THR A 210 -17.15 17.34 21.28
CA THR A 210 -17.47 17.32 22.72
C THR A 210 -18.55 18.35 23.05
N ASP A 211 -19.07 18.34 24.29
CA ASP A 211 -20.05 19.32 24.76
C ASP A 211 -19.60 20.76 24.43
N TYR A 212 -20.49 21.55 23.82
CA TYR A 212 -20.23 22.92 23.35
C TYR A 212 -19.24 23.05 22.19
N GLN A 213 -18.97 21.97 21.44
CA GLN A 213 -18.37 22.03 20.11
C GLN A 213 -19.38 21.78 19.00
N VAL A 214 -19.12 22.38 17.83
CA VAL A 214 -19.91 22.26 16.60
C VAL A 214 -19.01 22.24 15.38
N PHE A 215 -19.56 21.82 14.25
CA PHE A 215 -18.96 22.04 12.94
C PHE A 215 -19.67 23.25 12.30
N ASP A 216 -19.03 24.43 12.28
CA ASP A 216 -19.59 25.65 11.68
C ASP A 216 -18.79 26.20 10.48
N HIS A 217 -17.58 25.68 10.25
CA HIS A 217 -16.75 25.94 9.07
C HIS A 217 -15.94 24.71 8.66
N TRP A 218 -15.54 24.69 7.38
CA TRP A 218 -14.42 23.91 6.91
C TRP A 218 -13.17 24.81 6.88
N ASP A 219 -11.97 24.25 6.80
CA ASP A 219 -10.73 25.02 6.63
C ASP A 219 -10.77 25.86 5.33
N GLY A 220 -11.10 27.14 5.44
CA GLY A 220 -11.22 28.06 4.31
C GLY A 220 -12.46 28.94 4.32
N GLY A 221 -13.52 28.56 5.05
CA GLY A 221 -14.72 29.37 5.19
C GLY A 221 -15.91 28.63 5.81
N THR A 222 -17.04 29.33 5.95
CA THR A 222 -18.30 28.73 6.44
C THR A 222 -18.67 27.46 5.68
N VAL A 223 -19.51 26.59 6.26
CA VAL A 223 -20.01 25.38 5.57
C VAL A 223 -20.63 25.69 4.19
N ALA A 224 -21.18 26.89 3.99
CA ALA A 224 -21.72 27.35 2.71
C ALA A 224 -20.71 28.04 1.76
N THR A 225 -19.42 27.81 1.97
CA THR A 225 -18.32 28.29 1.10
C THR A 225 -17.22 27.24 0.93
N ALA A 226 -17.47 26.01 1.41
CA ALA A 226 -16.50 24.93 1.43
C ALA A 226 -16.23 24.39 0.02
N LYS A 227 -15.00 23.93 -0.19
CA LYS A 227 -14.53 23.33 -1.44
C LYS A 227 -14.08 21.89 -1.19
N ALA A 228 -13.94 21.12 -2.26
CA ALA A 228 -13.21 19.85 -2.17
C ALA A 228 -11.77 20.15 -1.72
N GLY A 229 -11.21 19.32 -0.84
CA GLY A 229 -9.89 19.56 -0.22
C GLY A 229 -9.91 20.20 1.18
N ASP A 230 -11.01 20.85 1.59
CA ASP A 230 -11.07 21.45 2.92
C ASP A 230 -11.25 20.38 4.03
N THR A 231 -10.82 20.64 5.27
CA THR A 231 -11.02 19.72 6.43
C THR A 231 -12.09 20.23 7.40
N LEU A 232 -12.89 19.33 8.01
CA LEU A 232 -13.96 19.69 8.94
C LEU A 232 -13.45 19.70 10.39
N LYS A 233 -13.20 20.89 10.94
CA LYS A 233 -12.73 21.04 12.33
C LYS A 233 -13.87 21.26 13.31
N ALA A 234 -13.83 20.52 14.42
CA ALA A 234 -14.71 20.75 15.56
C ALA A 234 -14.33 22.07 16.25
N VAL A 235 -15.14 23.11 16.06
CA VAL A 235 -14.94 24.41 16.70
C VAL A 235 -15.66 24.44 18.03
N THR A 236 -15.22 25.29 18.96
CA THR A 236 -16.06 25.61 20.12
C THR A 236 -17.18 26.54 19.66
N VAL A 237 -18.42 26.26 20.03
CA VAL A 237 -19.57 27.17 19.83
C VAL A 237 -19.15 28.56 20.31
N ALA A 238 -19.35 29.58 19.46
CA ALA A 238 -18.97 30.97 19.72
C ALA A 238 -19.17 31.35 21.19
N GLY A 239 -18.05 31.44 21.90
CA GLY A 239 -18.03 31.43 23.36
C GLY A 239 -18.22 32.84 23.90
N THR A 240 -17.19 33.35 24.56
CA THR A 240 -17.11 34.77 24.88
C THR A 240 -16.30 35.45 23.79
N LYS A 241 -16.92 36.36 23.03
CA LYS A 241 -16.21 37.21 22.08
C LYS A 241 -15.32 38.17 22.84
N LEU A 242 -14.02 38.03 22.65
CA LEU A 242 -13.02 38.79 23.39
C LEU A 242 -12.43 39.88 22.51
N THR A 243 -12.65 41.14 22.90
CA THR A 243 -12.11 42.31 22.22
C THR A 243 -10.94 42.88 23.03
N ILE A 244 -9.71 42.68 22.55
CA ILE A 244 -8.54 43.34 23.11
C ILE A 244 -8.49 44.77 22.61
N ASN A 245 -8.78 45.72 23.50
CA ASN A 245 -8.59 47.13 23.25
C ASN A 245 -7.12 47.50 23.46
N ARG A 246 -6.42 47.87 22.38
CA ARG A 246 -5.16 48.61 22.50
C ARG A 246 -5.45 49.90 23.24
N THR A 247 -4.69 50.21 24.29
CA THR A 247 -4.73 51.52 24.96
C THR A 247 -4.59 52.60 23.90
N ALA A 248 -5.64 53.41 23.70
CA ALA A 248 -5.68 54.49 22.71
C ALA A 248 -4.86 55.71 23.16
N SER A 249 -3.63 55.44 23.60
CA SER A 249 -2.66 56.42 24.08
C SER A 249 -1.66 56.71 22.98
N ASN A 250 -1.41 58.00 22.78
CA ASN A 250 -0.38 58.50 21.87
C ASN A 250 1.04 58.31 22.43
N ASP A 251 1.17 57.87 23.68
CA ASP A 251 2.45 57.56 24.34
C ASP A 251 2.91 56.13 23.99
N PRO A 252 4.03 55.96 23.26
CA PRO A 252 4.56 54.65 22.89
C PRO A 252 5.05 53.78 24.07
N SER A 253 5.16 54.33 25.28
CA SER A 253 5.58 53.60 26.48
C SER A 253 4.47 52.74 27.11
N VAL A 254 3.21 52.98 26.73
CA VAL A 254 2.00 52.27 27.20
C VAL A 254 1.19 51.64 26.06
N GLN A 255 1.75 51.59 24.86
CA GLN A 255 1.25 50.78 23.75
C GLN A 255 1.83 49.37 23.85
N PHE A 256 1.00 48.36 23.62
CA PHE A 256 1.38 46.95 23.66
C PHE A 256 1.29 46.33 22.26
N ASP A 257 2.27 45.51 21.92
CA ASP A 257 2.14 44.48 20.90
C ASP A 257 1.66 43.19 21.59
N LEU A 258 0.78 42.46 20.90
CA LEU A 258 0.19 41.22 21.40
C LEU A 258 0.81 40.04 20.66
N TYR A 259 1.10 38.98 21.42
CA TYR A 259 1.62 37.72 20.92
C TYR A 259 0.78 36.58 21.47
N LYS A 260 0.47 35.59 20.64
CA LYS A 260 -0.13 34.32 21.05
C LYS A 260 0.83 33.21 20.66
N ASP A 261 1.26 32.41 21.63
CA ASP A 261 2.19 31.28 21.45
C ASP A 261 3.43 31.68 20.64
N GLY A 262 4.01 32.83 20.97
CA GLY A 262 5.19 33.40 20.29
C GLY A 262 4.92 34.07 18.94
N VAL A 263 3.75 33.93 18.34
CA VAL A 263 3.37 34.58 17.07
C VAL A 263 2.74 35.95 17.32
N LYS A 264 3.14 36.97 16.56
CA LYS A 264 2.61 38.34 16.73
C LYS A 264 1.19 38.46 16.16
N ALA A 265 0.23 38.85 17.00
CA ALA A 265 -1.19 38.89 16.64
C ALA A 265 -1.69 40.22 16.05
N THR A 266 -0.92 41.32 16.14
CA THR A 266 -1.44 42.67 15.88
C THR A 266 -1.33 43.16 14.43
N THR A 267 -2.48 43.47 13.82
CA THR A 267 -2.65 44.63 12.92
C THR A 267 -3.08 45.87 13.73
N ALA A 268 -3.23 47.04 13.10
CA ALA A 268 -3.57 48.29 13.80
C ALA A 268 -5.07 48.40 14.16
N GLY A 269 -5.42 48.31 15.45
CA GLY A 269 -6.78 48.52 15.95
C GLY A 269 -7.04 47.82 17.30
N SER A 270 -8.32 47.63 17.61
CA SER A 270 -8.75 46.61 18.57
C SER A 270 -8.86 45.27 17.84
N ILE A 271 -8.45 44.18 18.49
CA ILE A 271 -8.55 42.82 17.94
C ILE A 271 -9.71 42.12 18.61
N SER A 272 -10.63 41.55 17.83
CA SER A 272 -11.70 40.70 18.35
C SER A 272 -11.52 39.28 17.85
N PHE A 273 -11.62 38.30 18.74
CA PHE A 273 -11.64 36.87 18.44
C PHE A 273 -12.45 36.13 19.50
N ASP A 274 -12.99 34.98 19.15
CA ASP A 274 -13.78 34.16 20.07
C ASP A 274 -12.87 33.27 20.93
N VAL A 275 -13.23 33.14 22.21
CA VAL A 275 -12.61 32.17 23.13
C VAL A 275 -13.69 31.34 23.82
N PRO A 276 -13.40 30.09 24.23
CA PRO A 276 -14.36 29.28 24.98
C PRO A 276 -14.85 30.02 26.23
N ARG A 277 -16.13 29.85 26.59
CA ARG A 277 -16.64 30.40 27.85
C ARG A 277 -15.85 29.83 29.02
N GLN A 278 -15.52 30.67 29.98
CA GLN A 278 -14.67 30.33 31.13
C GLN A 278 -13.23 29.87 30.75
N SER A 279 -12.74 30.17 29.55
CA SER A 279 -11.32 29.97 29.20
C SER A 279 -10.42 30.90 30.01
N THR A 280 -9.12 30.62 29.98
CA THR A 280 -8.07 31.54 30.46
C THR A 280 -7.48 32.31 29.28
N LEU A 281 -6.57 33.25 29.57
CA LEU A 281 -5.75 33.94 28.56
C LEU A 281 -4.34 33.34 28.45
N ALA A 282 -4.18 32.06 28.77
CA ALA A 282 -2.91 31.35 28.66
C ALA A 282 -2.33 31.40 27.22
N GLY A 283 -1.01 31.52 27.13
CA GLY A 283 -0.29 31.71 25.87
C GLY A 283 -0.35 33.12 25.27
N TRP A 284 -1.24 34.01 25.76
CA TRP A 284 -1.24 35.42 25.37
C TRP A 284 -0.22 36.23 26.16
N GLN A 285 0.61 36.98 25.44
CA GLN A 285 1.59 37.91 26.01
C GLN A 285 1.36 39.32 25.45
N ALA A 286 1.35 40.32 26.32
CA ALA A 286 1.29 41.73 25.95
C ALA A 286 2.61 42.41 26.36
N ILE A 287 3.36 42.91 25.38
CA ILE A 287 4.69 43.52 25.58
C ILE A 287 4.69 44.96 25.08
N THR A 288 5.23 45.89 25.86
CA THR A 288 5.50 47.25 25.36
C THR A 288 6.69 47.25 24.40
N PRO A 289 6.55 47.62 23.11
CA PRO A 289 7.66 47.49 22.16
C PRO A 289 8.87 48.36 22.50
N SER A 290 8.61 49.54 23.06
CA SER A 290 9.60 50.56 23.40
C SER A 290 10.38 50.26 24.69
N SER A 291 9.69 49.77 25.74
CA SER A 291 10.27 49.55 27.08
C SER A 291 10.45 48.07 27.45
N LYS A 292 10.03 47.14 26.59
CA LYS A 292 10.13 45.68 26.76
C LYS A 292 9.57 45.19 28.10
N LYS A 293 8.44 45.76 28.53
CA LYS A 293 7.75 45.38 29.76
C LYS A 293 6.52 44.54 29.44
N LEU A 294 6.47 43.36 30.05
CA LEU A 294 5.35 42.44 29.98
C LEU A 294 4.22 42.92 30.90
N ALA A 295 2.98 42.75 30.46
CA ALA A 295 1.82 42.92 31.33
C ALA A 295 1.77 41.83 32.42
N THR A 296 1.32 42.18 33.62
CA THR A 296 1.21 41.24 34.76
C THR A 296 -0.13 40.51 34.82
N GLY A 297 -1.00 40.77 33.86
CA GLY A 297 -2.36 40.24 33.77
C GLY A 297 -3.19 41.06 32.81
N TRP A 298 -4.51 40.97 32.95
CA TRP A 298 -5.50 41.61 32.09
C TRP A 298 -6.52 42.36 32.95
N SER A 299 -7.11 43.41 32.41
CA SER A 299 -8.27 44.08 32.96
C SER A 299 -9.44 43.81 32.02
N VAL A 300 -10.52 43.21 32.53
CA VAL A 300 -11.64 42.63 31.79
C VAL A 300 -12.92 43.38 32.17
N ASP A 301 -13.66 43.87 31.18
CA ASP A 301 -15.01 44.44 31.33
C ASP A 301 -16.02 43.51 30.64
N ALA A 302 -16.97 43.01 31.43
CA ALA A 302 -18.05 42.10 31.03
C ALA A 302 -19.42 42.81 30.96
N GLY A 303 -19.43 44.15 30.86
CA GLY A 303 -20.64 44.98 30.90
C GLY A 303 -20.99 45.51 32.29
N ASP A 304 -20.20 45.17 33.32
CA ASP A 304 -20.31 45.72 34.68
C ASP A 304 -19.07 46.49 35.15
N GLY A 305 -18.16 46.81 34.21
CA GLY A 305 -16.96 47.60 34.43
C GLY A 305 -15.68 46.76 34.57
N PHE A 306 -14.54 47.40 34.30
CA PHE A 306 -13.22 46.75 34.33
C PHE A 306 -12.85 46.19 35.71
N LYS A 307 -12.45 44.92 35.72
CA LYS A 307 -11.88 44.18 36.86
C LYS A 307 -10.56 43.54 36.46
N ASP A 308 -9.65 43.38 37.40
CA ASP A 308 -8.35 42.75 37.13
C ASP A 308 -8.41 41.22 37.24
N TYR A 309 -7.81 40.54 36.26
CA TYR A 309 -7.66 39.08 36.15
C TYR A 309 -6.18 38.74 35.90
N ALA A 310 -5.70 37.65 36.51
CA ALA A 310 -4.43 37.03 36.12
C ALA A 310 -4.58 36.29 34.78
N VAL A 311 -3.46 36.00 34.11
CA VAL A 311 -3.45 35.25 32.83
C VAL A 311 -4.09 33.86 32.96
N THR A 312 -3.99 33.27 34.15
CA THR A 312 -4.53 31.95 34.53
C THR A 312 -5.97 31.97 35.05
N ASP A 313 -6.56 33.14 35.29
CA ASP A 313 -7.92 33.22 35.82
C ASP A 313 -8.93 32.94 34.70
N GLN A 314 -10.04 32.29 35.05
CA GLN A 314 -11.12 32.03 34.09
C GLN A 314 -11.88 33.33 33.79
N LEU A 315 -12.13 33.57 32.51
CA LEU A 315 -12.94 34.69 32.03
C LEU A 315 -14.41 34.54 32.50
N PRO A 316 -15.12 35.65 32.73
CA PRO A 316 -16.53 35.61 33.13
C PRO A 316 -17.42 35.03 32.03
N ASP A 317 -18.45 34.27 32.45
CA ASP A 317 -19.39 33.57 31.56
C ASP A 317 -20.44 34.52 30.97
N VAL A 318 -20.02 35.28 29.95
CA VAL A 318 -20.83 36.25 29.20
C VAL A 318 -20.56 36.14 27.70
N ASN A 319 -21.37 36.81 26.86
CA ASN A 319 -21.22 36.75 25.40
C ASN A 319 -20.10 37.65 24.84
N ASP A 320 -19.87 38.82 25.43
CA ASP A 320 -18.84 39.78 24.99
C ASP A 320 -18.00 40.21 26.19
N VAL A 321 -16.68 40.20 26.07
CA VAL A 321 -15.77 40.89 27.02
C VAL A 321 -14.80 41.81 26.30
N THR A 322 -14.57 42.98 26.88
CA THR A 322 -13.47 43.85 26.50
C THR A 322 -12.30 43.59 27.43
N VAL A 323 -11.09 43.38 26.91
CA VAL A 323 -9.88 43.25 27.74
C VAL A 323 -8.80 44.25 27.37
N ALA A 324 -8.01 44.64 28.35
CA ALA A 324 -6.84 45.49 28.19
C ALA A 324 -5.65 44.92 29.00
N PRO A 325 -4.40 45.02 28.54
CA PRO A 325 -3.23 44.60 29.32
C PRO A 325 -3.10 45.37 30.63
N LYS A 326 -2.88 44.68 31.76
CA LYS A 326 -2.71 45.27 33.09
C LYS A 326 -1.31 45.89 33.27
N GLY A 327 -1.08 47.02 32.59
CA GLY A 327 0.08 47.90 32.74
C GLY A 327 1.45 47.28 32.40
N PRO A 328 2.49 48.09 32.13
CA PRO A 328 3.83 47.58 31.86
C PRO A 328 4.52 47.19 33.19
N GLY A 329 4.28 45.96 33.66
CA GLY A 329 4.56 45.56 35.03
C GLY A 329 5.92 44.90 35.30
N ILE A 330 6.43 44.06 34.39
CA ILE A 330 7.70 43.31 34.60
C ILE A 330 8.63 43.48 33.40
N GLN A 331 9.92 43.74 33.64
CA GLN A 331 10.94 43.78 32.58
C GLN A 331 11.09 42.38 31.97
N ALA A 332 11.06 42.26 30.64
CA ALA A 332 11.19 40.98 29.96
C ALA A 332 12.38 40.92 29.00
N THR A 333 13.01 39.74 28.93
CA THR A 333 13.97 39.36 27.90
C THR A 333 13.21 38.70 26.75
N VAL A 334 13.47 39.12 25.51
CA VAL A 334 12.90 38.45 24.32
C VAL A 334 13.74 37.22 23.97
N VAL A 335 13.08 36.08 23.76
CA VAL A 335 13.65 34.86 23.18
C VAL A 335 13.13 34.76 21.75
N ARG A 336 14.03 34.87 20.79
CA ARG A 336 13.80 34.70 19.36
C ARG A 336 14.04 33.24 19.01
N VAL A 337 13.04 32.55 18.50
CA VAL A 337 13.10 31.13 18.14
C VAL A 337 13.29 31.00 16.65
N HIS A 338 14.31 30.25 16.25
CA HIS A 338 14.63 29.96 14.85
C HIS A 338 14.61 28.45 14.63
N LYS A 339 13.65 27.97 13.83
CA LYS A 339 13.37 26.54 13.58
C LYS A 339 14.14 25.98 12.38
N TRP A 340 14.36 26.81 11.36
CA TRP A 340 14.78 26.36 10.03
C TRP A 340 16.14 26.92 9.58
N ASN A 341 16.46 28.15 9.95
CA ASN A 341 17.71 28.82 9.58
C ASN A 341 18.12 29.87 10.62
N LYS A 342 19.32 30.45 10.50
CA LYS A 342 19.87 31.41 11.50
C LYS A 342 19.32 32.84 11.43
N THR A 343 18.55 33.18 10.40
CA THR A 343 18.06 34.55 10.15
C THR A 343 16.60 34.74 10.55
N ASP A 344 15.80 33.69 10.44
CA ASP A 344 14.35 33.81 10.45
C ASP A 344 13.77 33.52 11.83
N VAL A 345 13.33 34.60 12.47
CA VAL A 345 12.68 34.55 13.78
C VAL A 345 11.22 34.12 13.61
N ASN A 346 10.99 32.81 13.65
CA ASN A 346 9.66 32.20 13.52
C ASN A 346 8.74 32.60 14.70
N GLU A 347 9.26 32.54 15.93
CA GLU A 347 8.49 32.87 17.15
C GLU A 347 9.28 33.80 18.08
N ARG A 348 8.56 34.60 18.89
CA ARG A 348 9.11 35.55 19.87
C ARG A 348 8.38 35.42 21.20
N TYR A 349 9.03 34.79 22.18
CA TYR A 349 8.53 34.70 23.55
C TYR A 349 9.16 35.79 24.42
N PHE A 350 8.43 36.27 25.42
CA PHE A 350 8.88 37.30 26.34
C PHE A 350 8.94 36.73 27.76
N ILE A 351 10.16 36.53 28.26
CA ILE A 351 10.39 35.87 29.54
C ILE A 351 10.61 36.94 30.61
N ALA A 352 9.84 36.86 31.70
CA ALA A 352 9.95 37.79 32.81
C ALA A 352 11.33 37.68 33.46
N SER A 353 11.98 38.82 33.72
CA SER A 353 13.32 38.88 34.31
C SER A 353 13.35 38.13 35.65
N GLY A 354 14.29 37.19 35.77
CA GLY A 354 14.44 36.31 36.94
C GLY A 354 13.55 35.06 36.94
N GLN A 355 12.70 34.84 35.94
CA GLN A 355 11.91 33.61 35.76
C GLN A 355 12.60 32.66 34.76
N THR A 356 12.21 31.38 34.81
CA THR A 356 12.53 30.41 33.75
C THR A 356 11.62 30.62 32.54
N PHE A 357 11.94 29.96 31.41
CA PHE A 357 11.07 29.97 30.24
C PHE A 357 9.72 29.33 30.56
N THR A 358 9.76 28.13 31.17
CA THR A 358 8.59 27.36 31.61
C THR A 358 7.70 28.13 32.59
N GLN A 359 8.27 28.92 33.51
CA GLN A 359 7.52 29.77 34.43
C GLN A 359 6.81 30.95 33.74
N SER A 360 7.39 31.52 32.67
CA SER A 360 6.80 32.68 31.98
C SER A 360 5.80 32.30 30.89
N VAL A 361 5.95 31.12 30.27
CA VAL A 361 5.16 30.67 29.11
C VAL A 361 4.17 29.55 29.47
N GLY A 362 4.42 28.81 30.57
CA GLY A 362 3.61 27.66 31.00
C GLY A 362 3.99 26.33 30.36
N LYS A 363 4.85 26.34 29.33
CA LYS A 363 5.43 25.13 28.70
C LYS A 363 6.87 25.38 28.21
N ALA A 364 7.56 24.31 27.85
CA ALA A 364 8.79 24.38 27.03
C ALA A 364 8.42 24.56 25.54
N LEU A 365 9.43 24.71 24.68
CA LEU A 365 9.21 24.61 23.23
C LEU A 365 9.08 23.14 22.83
N ASP A 366 8.19 22.88 21.88
CA ASP A 366 7.97 21.55 21.30
C ASP A 366 9.12 21.16 20.35
N ASP A 367 9.33 19.86 20.16
CA ASP A 367 10.37 19.34 19.25
C ASP A 367 10.01 19.64 17.78
N VAL A 368 11.00 20.06 16.99
CA VAL A 368 10.78 20.43 15.59
C VAL A 368 10.99 19.23 14.68
N LYS A 369 9.92 18.76 14.03
CA LYS A 369 10.00 17.71 13.00
C LYS A 369 10.54 18.30 11.69
N ARG A 370 11.58 17.67 11.15
CA ARG A 370 12.17 18.00 9.84
C ARG A 370 12.46 16.70 9.09
N ALA A 371 12.12 16.66 7.80
CA ALA A 371 12.31 15.46 6.99
C ALA A 371 13.79 15.06 6.91
N ASN A 372 14.07 13.76 7.05
CA ASN A 372 15.40 13.15 6.89
C ASN A 372 16.52 13.65 7.84
N THR A 373 16.18 14.30 8.94
CA THR A 373 17.11 14.69 10.02
C THR A 373 16.59 14.28 11.40
N THR A 374 17.48 14.16 12.37
CA THR A 374 17.17 13.97 13.80
C THR A 374 17.22 15.32 14.52
N PHE A 375 16.17 15.68 15.24
CA PHE A 375 16.19 16.85 16.13
C PHE A 375 17.08 16.56 17.35
N LEU A 376 18.09 17.41 17.57
CA LEU A 376 19.07 17.26 18.65
C LEU A 376 18.73 18.12 19.88
N GLY A 377 17.84 19.10 19.74
CA GLY A 377 17.42 20.00 20.80
C GLY A 377 17.55 21.48 20.45
N TRP A 378 17.33 22.33 21.44
CA TRP A 378 17.40 23.77 21.34
C TRP A 378 18.74 24.31 21.87
N TYR A 379 19.33 25.29 21.19
CA TYR A 379 20.67 25.83 21.49
C TYR A 379 20.66 27.36 21.48
N ASP A 380 21.06 28.01 22.59
CA ASP A 380 21.27 29.47 22.60
C ASP A 380 22.53 29.79 21.80
N LYS A 381 22.40 30.61 20.75
CA LYS A 381 23.48 31.08 19.87
C LYS A 381 24.69 31.59 20.65
N ALA A 382 24.45 32.39 21.69
CA ALA A 382 25.47 33.11 22.43
C ALA A 382 26.03 32.33 23.63
N GLN A 383 25.55 31.11 23.87
CA GLN A 383 26.06 30.26 24.95
C GLN A 383 27.51 29.84 24.63
N PRO A 384 28.49 30.22 25.47
CA PRO A 384 29.87 29.81 25.27
C PRO A 384 30.06 28.31 25.52
N VAL A 385 30.93 27.72 24.72
CA VAL A 385 31.40 26.34 24.82
C VAL A 385 32.91 26.38 24.98
N THR A 386 33.42 25.82 26.07
CA THR A 386 34.83 25.94 26.47
C THR A 386 35.48 24.57 26.57
N TYR A 387 36.61 24.40 25.89
CA TYR A 387 37.40 23.17 25.90
C TYR A 387 38.90 23.49 26.02
N ASN A 388 39.72 22.46 26.26
CA ASN A 388 41.18 22.60 26.26
C ASN A 388 41.77 21.95 25.01
N ASP A 389 42.70 22.62 24.35
CA ASP A 389 43.53 22.03 23.30
C ASP A 389 45.03 22.27 23.53
N VAL A 390 45.86 21.92 22.54
CA VAL A 390 47.33 22.05 22.59
C VAL A 390 47.83 23.47 22.83
N SER A 391 46.99 24.49 22.67
CA SER A 391 47.30 25.91 22.91
C SER A 391 46.77 26.46 24.24
N GLY A 392 45.89 25.73 24.92
CA GLY A 392 45.28 26.12 26.19
C GLY A 392 43.75 26.03 26.19
N GLN A 393 43.11 26.82 27.03
CA GLN A 393 41.65 26.89 27.11
C GLN A 393 41.09 27.76 25.98
N VAL A 394 40.30 27.17 25.09
CA VAL A 394 39.63 27.83 23.97
C VAL A 394 38.15 27.97 24.28
N THR A 395 37.57 29.13 23.98
CA THR A 395 36.12 29.37 24.04
C THR A 395 35.61 29.71 22.66
N VAL A 396 34.64 28.92 22.20
CA VAL A 396 33.82 29.14 20.99
C VAL A 396 32.37 29.33 21.44
N TYR A 397 31.45 29.59 20.52
CA TYR A 397 30.02 29.72 20.81
C TYR A 397 29.23 28.62 20.13
N ASN A 398 28.03 28.32 20.63
CA ASN A 398 27.11 27.41 19.95
C ASN A 398 26.92 27.77 18.47
N ASP A 399 26.90 29.06 18.12
CA ASP A 399 26.81 29.53 16.72
C ASP A 399 27.85 28.89 15.79
N ASP A 400 29.06 28.61 16.28
CA ASP A 400 30.16 28.02 15.49
C ASP A 400 29.93 26.54 15.14
N PHE A 401 29.01 25.85 15.83
CA PHE A 401 28.67 24.44 15.62
C PHE A 401 27.51 24.20 14.66
N PHE A 402 26.91 25.25 14.08
CA PHE A 402 25.75 25.11 13.18
C PHE A 402 25.95 25.86 11.86
N GLU A 403 25.47 25.26 10.77
CA GLU A 403 25.36 25.92 9.46
C GLU A 403 24.17 26.88 9.39
N GLY A 404 24.05 27.62 8.28
CA GLY A 404 22.98 28.61 8.08
C GLY A 404 21.56 28.04 8.16
N ASN A 405 21.41 26.74 7.88
CA ASN A 405 20.18 25.92 7.94
C ASN A 405 20.05 25.13 9.27
N LEU A 406 20.79 25.53 10.30
CA LEU A 406 20.82 24.94 11.66
C LEU A 406 21.22 23.46 11.74
N ILE A 407 21.84 22.93 10.69
CA ILE A 407 22.48 21.62 10.69
C ILE A 407 23.74 21.68 11.56
N ARG A 408 23.91 20.74 12.49
CA ARG A 408 25.09 20.64 13.35
C ARG A 408 26.31 20.20 12.53
N VAL A 409 27.39 20.94 12.61
CA VAL A 409 28.70 20.57 12.07
C VAL A 409 29.66 20.12 13.18
N TYR A 410 30.53 19.16 12.85
CA TYR A 410 31.58 18.69 13.74
C TYR A 410 32.81 19.61 13.65
N LEU A 411 33.05 20.40 14.70
CA LEU A 411 34.31 21.11 14.90
C LEU A 411 35.41 20.16 15.41
N LEU A 412 35.93 19.32 14.49
CA LEU A 412 37.22 18.59 14.58
C LEU A 412 37.61 18.09 15.99
N ASP A 413 36.82 17.16 16.55
CA ASP A 413 37.15 16.38 17.76
C ASP A 413 37.51 17.19 19.04
N LYS A 414 36.95 18.40 19.24
CA LYS A 414 37.28 19.23 20.43
C LYS A 414 36.17 19.43 21.48
N ALA A 415 34.90 19.55 21.08
CA ALA A 415 33.77 19.74 22.00
C ALA A 415 32.40 19.46 21.35
N ASP A 416 31.37 19.27 22.19
CA ASP A 416 29.95 19.27 21.80
C ASP A 416 29.30 20.64 22.12
N PRO A 417 28.30 21.10 21.34
CA PRO A 417 27.53 22.30 21.66
C PRO A 417 26.67 22.11 22.92
N VAL A 418 26.46 23.18 23.68
CA VAL A 418 25.73 23.15 24.96
C VAL A 418 24.24 23.41 24.71
N GLN A 419 23.42 22.39 24.91
CA GLN A 419 21.96 22.49 24.81
C GLN A 419 21.38 23.48 25.83
N PHE A 420 20.37 24.24 25.41
CA PHE A 420 19.66 25.19 26.23
C PHE A 420 18.78 24.50 27.28
N SER A 421 18.81 25.00 28.51
CA SER A 421 17.97 24.51 29.61
C SER A 421 16.83 25.48 29.89
N PHE A 422 15.59 25.04 29.63
CA PHE A 422 14.38 25.83 29.85
C PHE A 422 14.09 26.13 31.33
N ASP A 423 14.73 25.41 32.26
CA ASP A 423 14.60 25.56 33.72
C ASP A 423 15.63 26.53 34.32
N LYS A 424 16.49 27.14 33.49
CA LYS A 424 17.44 28.17 33.93
C LYS A 424 16.76 29.54 33.95
N ALA A 425 16.87 30.26 35.07
CA ALA A 425 16.31 31.61 35.19
C ALA A 425 17.02 32.60 34.23
N ILE A 426 16.24 33.36 33.47
CA ILE A 426 16.72 34.29 32.45
C ILE A 426 16.84 35.69 33.04
N ASN A 427 18.08 36.20 33.04
CA ASN A 427 18.44 37.54 33.50
C ASN A 427 19.37 38.16 32.46
N GLN A 428 18.83 38.78 31.40
CA GLN A 428 19.64 39.36 30.33
C GLN A 428 19.20 40.77 29.92
N ASP A 429 20.21 41.55 29.53
CA ASP A 429 20.11 42.92 29.01
C ASP A 429 19.42 43.02 27.64
N ASN A 430 19.36 44.25 27.11
CA ASN A 430 18.57 44.69 25.96
C ASN A 430 18.65 43.87 24.65
N ALA A 431 19.64 42.98 24.46
CA ALA A 431 19.88 42.27 23.20
C ALA A 431 18.89 41.12 22.91
N GLY A 432 18.41 40.41 23.95
CA GLY A 432 17.60 39.20 23.81
C GLY A 432 18.41 37.95 23.42
N ILE A 433 17.77 36.78 23.52
CA ILE A 433 18.33 35.45 23.25
C ILE A 433 17.91 35.01 21.84
N ASP A 434 18.82 34.37 21.10
CA ASP A 434 18.53 33.65 19.86
C ASP A 434 18.65 32.14 20.10
N LEU A 435 17.53 31.44 20.01
CA LEU A 435 17.40 30.02 20.30
C LEU A 435 17.17 29.24 19.01
N TYR A 436 18.11 28.34 18.71
CA TYR A 436 18.22 27.62 17.45
C TYR A 436 17.84 26.14 17.60
N ALA A 437 17.03 25.62 16.68
CA ALA A 437 16.74 24.19 16.56
C ALA A 437 17.94 23.46 15.93
N GLY A 438 18.64 22.62 16.68
CA GLY A 438 19.78 21.85 16.17
C GLY A 438 19.35 20.52 15.55
N TYR A 439 19.93 20.17 14.41
CA TYR A 439 19.72 18.88 13.72
C TYR A 439 21.06 18.17 13.43
N ASP A 440 21.04 16.87 13.14
CA ASP A 440 22.20 16.16 12.58
C ASP A 440 22.48 16.56 11.11
N THR A 441 23.67 16.21 10.60
CA THR A 441 24.03 16.42 9.18
C THR A 441 23.13 15.62 8.25
N GLU A 442 22.75 16.22 7.11
CA GLU A 442 22.06 15.47 6.03
C GLU A 442 22.80 14.16 5.74
N ALA A 443 22.05 13.05 5.74
CA ALA A 443 22.62 11.73 5.47
C ALA A 443 23.29 11.72 4.08
N PRO A 444 24.59 11.36 3.97
CA PRO A 444 25.24 11.26 2.67
C PRO A 444 24.52 10.26 1.77
N PHE A 445 24.54 10.44 0.45
CA PHE A 445 23.81 9.56 -0.48
C PHE A 445 24.62 9.22 -1.72
N THR A 446 24.24 8.13 -2.38
CA THR A 446 24.68 7.74 -3.72
C THR A 446 23.50 7.71 -4.69
N THR A 447 23.72 7.94 -5.98
CA THR A 447 22.67 7.83 -7.00
C THR A 447 22.82 6.52 -7.75
N ILE A 448 21.78 5.68 -7.69
CA ILE A 448 21.74 4.36 -8.31
C ILE A 448 20.73 4.38 -9.46
N THR A 449 21.09 3.77 -10.59
CA THR A 449 20.13 3.53 -11.68
C THR A 449 19.53 2.13 -11.55
N PHE A 450 18.21 2.04 -11.53
CA PHE A 450 17.44 0.81 -11.51
C PHE A 450 16.78 0.63 -12.88
N ASP A 451 17.28 -0.34 -13.65
CA ASP A 451 16.84 -0.66 -15.01
C ASP A 451 15.81 -1.81 -14.96
N PRO A 452 14.51 -1.58 -15.23
CA PRO A 452 13.52 -2.65 -15.18
C PRO A 452 13.71 -3.75 -16.23
N ASN A 453 14.64 -3.59 -17.18
CA ASN A 453 15.19 -4.69 -17.98
C ASN A 453 14.12 -5.47 -18.79
N TYR A 454 13.11 -4.75 -19.28
CA TYR A 454 12.15 -5.25 -20.28
C TYR A 454 11.85 -4.19 -21.34
N SER A 455 11.35 -4.62 -22.51
CA SER A 455 11.14 -3.72 -23.65
C SER A 455 10.04 -2.70 -23.35
N GLY A 456 10.35 -1.41 -23.54
CA GLY A 456 9.44 -0.30 -23.25
C GLY A 456 9.50 0.24 -21.81
N ALA A 457 10.34 -0.32 -20.93
CA ALA A 457 10.55 0.20 -19.59
C ALA A 457 11.59 1.33 -19.56
N ASP A 458 11.30 2.39 -18.81
CA ASP A 458 12.25 3.47 -18.52
C ASP A 458 13.15 3.10 -17.33
N LYS A 459 14.39 3.64 -17.32
CA LYS A 459 15.33 3.45 -16.21
C LYS A 459 15.06 4.47 -15.11
N ILE A 460 15.04 4.00 -13.87
CA ILE A 460 14.71 4.81 -12.69
C ILE A 460 16.03 5.24 -12.02
N SER A 461 16.34 6.53 -11.99
CA SER A 461 17.49 7.04 -11.23
C SER A 461 17.06 7.48 -9.83
N GLN A 462 17.55 6.81 -8.79
CA GLN A 462 17.12 7.02 -7.40
C GLN A 462 18.31 7.35 -6.49
N LYS A 463 18.11 8.32 -5.58
CA LYS A 463 19.05 8.61 -4.49
C LYS A 463 18.87 7.60 -3.36
N ILE A 464 19.98 7.07 -2.88
CA ILE A 464 20.06 6.09 -1.79
C ILE A 464 20.89 6.70 -0.67
N TYR A 465 20.23 7.05 0.43
CA TYR A 465 20.79 7.73 1.59
C TYR A 465 21.39 6.72 2.57
N TRP A 466 22.60 7.00 3.06
CA TRP A 466 23.35 6.17 3.99
C TRP A 466 22.66 6.11 5.36
N GLY A 467 22.80 5.00 6.06
CA GLY A 467 22.15 4.75 7.35
C GLY A 467 20.64 4.42 7.26
N LYS A 468 19.99 4.65 6.11
CA LYS A 468 18.63 4.19 5.82
C LYS A 468 18.67 2.79 5.20
N LYS A 469 17.67 1.96 5.48
CA LYS A 469 17.54 0.60 4.94
C LYS A 469 17.36 0.65 3.42
N LEU A 470 17.95 -0.29 2.68
CA LEU A 470 17.84 -0.32 1.23
C LEU A 470 16.43 -0.70 0.75
N ALA A 471 15.74 -1.60 1.47
CA ALA A 471 14.36 -1.98 1.16
C ALA A 471 13.39 -0.79 1.09
N ASP A 472 13.64 0.24 1.91
CA ASP A 472 12.75 1.41 2.04
C ASP A 472 13.06 2.49 0.99
N GLN A 473 14.09 2.28 0.15
CA GLN A 473 14.65 3.27 -0.79
C GLN A 473 14.84 2.74 -2.22
N VAL A 474 14.51 1.48 -2.46
CA VAL A 474 14.64 0.79 -3.76
C VAL A 474 13.29 0.87 -4.47
N PRO A 475 13.24 1.09 -5.80
CA PRO A 475 11.98 1.37 -6.46
C PRO A 475 11.13 0.11 -6.60
N SER A 476 9.82 0.25 -6.36
CA SER A 476 8.84 -0.75 -6.75
C SER A 476 8.64 -0.69 -8.26
N VAL A 477 8.64 -1.85 -8.91
CA VAL A 477 8.38 -1.97 -10.34
C VAL A 477 7.47 -3.17 -10.60
N THR A 478 6.44 -2.97 -11.41
CA THR A 478 5.46 -3.99 -11.79
C THR A 478 5.60 -4.35 -13.26
N ARG A 479 5.36 -5.62 -13.59
CA ARG A 479 5.29 -6.12 -14.97
C ARG A 479 4.20 -7.18 -15.03
N SER A 480 3.18 -6.96 -15.86
CA SER A 480 2.03 -7.87 -15.96
C SER A 480 2.47 -9.30 -16.30
N GLY A 481 2.09 -10.27 -15.46
CA GLY A 481 2.46 -11.70 -15.57
C GLY A 481 3.86 -12.04 -15.04
N TYR A 482 4.54 -11.12 -14.34
CA TYR A 482 5.89 -11.32 -13.81
C TYR A 482 6.06 -10.74 -12.39
N THR A 483 6.44 -11.60 -11.45
CA THR A 483 6.96 -11.21 -10.13
C THR A 483 8.42 -10.77 -10.23
N LEU A 484 8.77 -9.67 -9.56
CA LEU A 484 10.15 -9.21 -9.40
C LEU A 484 10.92 -10.13 -8.44
N VAL A 485 12.00 -10.77 -8.89
CA VAL A 485 12.90 -11.59 -8.06
C VAL A 485 13.86 -10.70 -7.26
N GLY A 486 14.23 -9.55 -7.82
CA GLY A 486 15.01 -8.50 -7.19
C GLY A 486 15.89 -7.74 -8.19
N TRP A 487 16.76 -6.90 -7.63
CA TRP A 487 17.68 -6.04 -8.37
C TRP A 487 19.09 -6.63 -8.38
N TYR A 488 19.75 -6.66 -9.54
CA TYR A 488 21.04 -7.33 -9.75
C TYR A 488 22.05 -6.47 -10.52
N GLU A 489 23.35 -6.57 -10.24
CA GLU A 489 24.38 -5.74 -10.90
C GLU A 489 24.54 -6.06 -12.41
N VAL A 490 23.92 -7.15 -12.87
CA VAL A 490 23.93 -7.60 -14.27
C VAL A 490 22.51 -7.97 -14.75
N PRO A 491 22.15 -7.74 -16.02
CA PRO A 491 20.79 -7.93 -16.54
C PRO A 491 20.32 -9.39 -16.67
N ASN A 492 21.20 -10.38 -16.53
CA ASN A 492 20.81 -11.80 -16.53
C ASN A 492 21.85 -12.65 -15.77
N PRO A 493 21.72 -12.80 -14.43
CA PRO A 493 22.68 -13.56 -13.64
C PRO A 493 22.49 -15.07 -13.82
N ALA A 494 23.56 -15.76 -14.20
CA ALA A 494 23.57 -17.23 -14.27
C ALA A 494 23.49 -17.91 -12.87
N ASP A 495 23.69 -17.13 -11.81
CA ASP A 495 23.53 -17.52 -10.41
C ASP A 495 22.79 -16.40 -9.67
N LEU A 496 21.53 -16.65 -9.32
CA LEU A 496 20.62 -15.66 -8.71
C LEU A 496 20.97 -15.30 -7.25
N THR A 497 22.04 -15.88 -6.68
CA THR A 497 22.52 -15.56 -5.33
C THR A 497 23.72 -14.61 -5.31
N LYS A 498 24.44 -14.49 -6.44
CA LYS A 498 25.58 -13.58 -6.59
C LYS A 498 25.11 -12.31 -7.30
N GLN A 499 25.71 -11.17 -6.95
CA GLN A 499 25.40 -9.87 -7.57
C GLN A 499 23.95 -9.37 -7.38
N LYS A 500 23.19 -9.95 -6.44
CA LYS A 500 21.90 -9.38 -6.01
C LYS A 500 22.16 -8.19 -5.08
N LEU A 501 21.41 -7.11 -5.24
CA LEU A 501 21.33 -6.04 -4.24
C LEU A 501 20.72 -6.61 -2.95
N ASP A 502 21.49 -6.65 -1.88
CA ASP A 502 20.95 -6.96 -0.55
C ASP A 502 20.15 -5.75 -0.05
N THR A 503 18.83 -5.85 -0.12
CA THR A 503 17.93 -4.79 0.37
C THR A 503 17.71 -4.84 1.89
N SER A 504 18.21 -5.87 2.58
CA SER A 504 18.00 -6.04 4.02
C SER A 504 18.89 -5.13 4.88
N VAL A 505 20.03 -4.70 4.34
CA VAL A 505 21.01 -3.84 5.04
C VAL A 505 20.71 -2.35 4.88
N ALA A 506 21.34 -1.53 5.71
CA ALA A 506 21.40 -0.09 5.50
C ALA A 506 22.41 0.26 4.41
N ALA A 507 22.15 1.32 3.65
CA ALA A 507 23.12 1.84 2.70
C ALA A 507 24.31 2.50 3.42
N ASP A 508 25.48 2.47 2.80
CA ASP A 508 26.73 3.07 3.30
C ASP A 508 27.65 3.50 2.15
N ALA A 509 28.90 3.86 2.48
CA ALA A 509 29.89 4.30 1.51
C ALA A 509 30.32 3.24 0.48
N THR A 510 29.97 1.96 0.68
CA THR A 510 30.31 0.85 -0.23
C THR A 510 29.09 0.08 -0.72
N THR A 511 27.89 0.38 -0.22
CA THR A 511 26.64 -0.36 -0.48
C THR A 511 25.50 0.61 -0.75
N PRO A 512 24.86 0.63 -1.94
CA PRO A 512 25.04 -0.31 -3.06
C PRO A 512 26.37 -0.13 -3.80
N ALA A 513 26.98 -1.24 -4.21
CA ALA A 513 28.32 -1.26 -4.80
C ALA A 513 28.34 -0.89 -6.30
N ALA A 514 27.26 -1.17 -7.03
CA ALA A 514 27.14 -0.85 -8.46
C ALA A 514 26.33 0.43 -8.69
N THR A 515 26.69 1.22 -9.71
CA THR A 515 25.93 2.42 -10.12
C THR A 515 24.68 2.08 -10.94
N THR A 516 24.50 0.83 -11.35
CA THR A 516 23.30 0.35 -12.04
C THR A 516 22.96 -1.06 -11.58
N TYR A 517 21.69 -1.27 -11.23
CA TYR A 517 21.09 -2.57 -10.99
C TYR A 517 19.95 -2.81 -11.99
N TYR A 518 19.76 -4.05 -12.39
CA TYR A 518 18.79 -4.51 -13.37
C TYR A 518 17.75 -5.39 -12.67
N ALA A 519 16.48 -5.23 -13.00
CA ALA A 519 15.43 -6.10 -12.51
C ALA A 519 15.57 -7.50 -13.12
N VAL A 520 15.49 -8.52 -12.28
CA VAL A 520 15.34 -9.91 -12.70
C VAL A 520 13.93 -10.37 -12.36
N TRP A 521 13.26 -10.97 -13.33
CA TRP A 521 11.84 -11.31 -13.27
C TRP A 521 11.63 -12.82 -13.29
N SER A 522 10.62 -13.31 -12.58
CA SER A 522 10.08 -14.67 -12.71
C SER A 522 8.66 -14.58 -13.27
N ALA A 523 8.37 -15.31 -14.35
CA ALA A 523 7.01 -15.38 -14.87
C ALA A 523 6.07 -16.04 -13.84
N ASP A 524 4.86 -15.51 -13.70
CA ASP A 524 3.90 -15.97 -12.69
C ASP A 524 3.28 -17.33 -13.05
N SER A 525 3.32 -17.73 -14.33
CA SER A 525 2.94 -19.07 -14.75
C SER A 525 4.06 -20.07 -14.47
N LYS A 526 3.85 -20.91 -13.45
CA LYS A 526 4.77 -21.94 -12.91
C LYS A 526 5.31 -22.97 -13.94
N TYR A 527 4.88 -22.91 -15.20
CA TYR A 527 5.32 -23.79 -16.30
C TYR A 527 5.86 -23.08 -17.55
N GLY A 528 5.59 -21.78 -17.75
CA GLY A 528 5.97 -21.05 -18.98
C GLY A 528 5.65 -21.83 -20.26
N VAL A 529 6.67 -22.06 -21.10
CA VAL A 529 6.58 -22.85 -22.35
C VAL A 529 5.94 -24.23 -22.13
N ASN A 530 6.19 -24.89 -20.99
CA ASN A 530 5.69 -26.25 -20.74
C ASN A 530 4.16 -26.33 -20.58
N GLY A 531 3.50 -25.26 -20.12
CA GLY A 531 2.03 -25.18 -20.08
C GLY A 531 1.44 -25.18 -21.49
N LEU A 532 2.07 -24.44 -22.40
CA LEU A 532 1.66 -24.40 -23.80
C LEU A 532 1.90 -25.73 -24.51
N LEU A 533 3.05 -26.37 -24.25
CA LEU A 533 3.33 -27.72 -24.73
C LEU A 533 2.28 -28.73 -24.24
N PHE A 534 1.85 -28.66 -22.98
CA PHE A 534 0.78 -29.51 -22.46
C PHE A 534 -0.54 -29.29 -23.23
N ASN A 535 -0.95 -28.04 -23.44
CA ASN A 535 -2.16 -27.70 -24.18
C ASN A 535 -2.10 -28.15 -25.66
N LEU A 536 -0.94 -28.02 -26.31
CA LEU A 536 -0.74 -28.49 -27.70
C LEU A 536 -0.78 -30.03 -27.81
N ALA A 537 -0.22 -30.74 -26.84
CA ALA A 537 -0.18 -32.20 -26.85
C ALA A 537 -1.47 -32.89 -26.34
N ARG A 538 -2.32 -32.20 -25.58
CA ARG A 538 -3.48 -32.80 -24.89
C ARG A 538 -4.35 -33.62 -25.85
N GLY A 539 -4.50 -34.91 -25.53
CA GLY A 539 -5.31 -35.89 -26.27
C GLY A 539 -4.67 -36.49 -27.52
N TYR A 540 -3.49 -36.03 -27.94
CA TYR A 540 -2.71 -36.72 -28.98
C TYR A 540 -2.03 -37.96 -28.42
N ALA A 541 -1.88 -38.98 -29.28
CA ALA A 541 -1.03 -40.12 -29.00
C ALA A 541 0.45 -39.71 -28.98
N THR A 542 1.19 -40.24 -28.02
CA THR A 542 2.63 -40.00 -27.81
C THR A 542 3.48 -41.21 -28.22
N GLY A 543 2.83 -42.28 -28.69
CA GLY A 543 3.47 -43.52 -29.13
C GLY A 543 2.48 -44.67 -29.24
N ILE A 544 2.98 -45.89 -29.12
CA ILE A 544 2.17 -47.12 -28.99
C ILE A 544 2.25 -47.67 -27.56
N SER A 545 1.31 -48.53 -27.18
CA SER A 545 1.29 -49.24 -25.90
C SER A 545 2.15 -50.50 -25.91
N ASP A 546 2.76 -50.86 -24.77
CA ASP A 546 3.45 -52.15 -24.62
C ASP A 546 2.50 -53.37 -24.77
N ASN A 547 1.21 -53.17 -24.49
CA ASN A 547 0.17 -54.18 -24.67
C ASN A 547 -0.09 -54.44 -26.16
N LYS A 548 0.32 -55.62 -26.63
CA LYS A 548 0.13 -56.10 -28.00
C LYS A 548 -1.08 -57.02 -28.11
N VAL A 549 -1.93 -56.79 -29.10
CA VAL A 549 -2.93 -57.77 -29.55
C VAL A 549 -2.26 -58.72 -30.55
N GLU A 550 -2.11 -59.97 -30.14
CA GLU A 550 -1.37 -60.97 -30.94
C GLU A 550 -1.98 -61.15 -32.34
N GLY A 551 -1.13 -61.14 -33.36
CA GLY A 551 -1.54 -61.15 -34.77
C GLY A 551 -2.26 -59.89 -35.29
N LYS A 552 -2.66 -58.92 -34.44
CA LYS A 552 -3.46 -57.73 -34.87
C LYS A 552 -2.76 -56.38 -34.72
N GLY A 553 -1.90 -56.15 -33.72
CA GLY A 553 -1.14 -54.88 -33.58
C GLY A 553 -0.99 -54.38 -32.13
N TYR A 554 -0.75 -53.09 -31.97
CA TYR A 554 -0.64 -52.38 -30.68
C TYR A 554 -1.71 -51.30 -30.57
N TYR A 555 -2.06 -50.87 -29.35
CA TYR A 555 -2.89 -49.68 -29.15
C TYR A 555 -2.02 -48.41 -29.20
N ALA A 556 -2.64 -47.24 -29.38
CA ALA A 556 -1.99 -45.96 -29.18
C ALA A 556 -1.78 -45.68 -27.68
N SER A 557 -0.63 -45.10 -27.30
CA SER A 557 -0.37 -44.65 -25.93
C SER A 557 -0.54 -43.12 -25.80
N PHE A 558 -0.97 -42.70 -24.61
CA PHE A 558 -1.30 -41.32 -24.26
C PHE A 558 -0.70 -41.04 -22.86
N THR A 559 -0.11 -39.86 -22.65
CA THR A 559 0.46 -39.45 -21.36
C THR A 559 -0.25 -38.22 -20.80
N ASN A 560 -0.26 -38.09 -19.47
CA ASN A 560 -0.76 -36.91 -18.75
C ASN A 560 0.42 -35.96 -18.42
N SER A 561 1.30 -35.71 -19.38
CA SER A 561 2.52 -34.89 -19.21
C SER A 561 2.85 -34.21 -20.55
N PRO A 562 3.60 -33.08 -20.56
CA PRO A 562 4.05 -32.48 -21.80
C PRO A 562 4.90 -33.50 -22.57
N SER A 563 4.41 -33.96 -23.71
CA SER A 563 5.01 -35.04 -24.50
C SER A 563 4.71 -34.79 -25.96
N LYS A 564 5.73 -34.91 -26.81
CA LYS A 564 5.60 -34.60 -28.24
C LYS A 564 4.56 -35.52 -28.90
N PRO A 565 3.55 -34.98 -29.62
CA PRO A 565 2.64 -35.78 -30.42
C PRO A 565 3.38 -36.61 -31.48
N VAL A 566 2.93 -37.84 -31.69
CA VAL A 566 3.50 -38.75 -32.69
C VAL A 566 2.43 -39.15 -33.71
N ALA A 567 2.78 -39.08 -35.00
CA ALA A 567 1.93 -39.61 -36.06
C ALA A 567 2.08 -41.14 -36.12
N LEU A 568 0.97 -41.88 -36.08
CA LEU A 568 0.95 -43.33 -36.05
C LEU A 568 0.46 -43.90 -37.40
N GLU A 569 0.99 -45.05 -37.79
CA GLU A 569 0.51 -45.80 -38.95
C GLU A 569 -0.71 -46.65 -38.56
N ALA A 570 -1.88 -46.31 -39.13
CA ALA A 570 -3.09 -47.09 -38.93
C ALA A 570 -3.03 -48.39 -39.76
N ASN A 571 -2.96 -49.55 -39.09
CA ASN A 571 -2.75 -50.83 -39.77
C ASN A 571 -4.03 -51.45 -40.38
N GLY A 572 -5.16 -50.73 -40.32
CA GLY A 572 -6.47 -51.12 -40.82
C GLY A 572 -7.21 -52.17 -39.99
N ARG A 573 -6.63 -52.68 -38.91
CA ARG A 573 -7.21 -53.72 -38.04
C ARG A 573 -7.85 -53.12 -36.80
N LYS A 574 -8.77 -53.89 -36.21
CA LYS A 574 -9.44 -53.57 -34.95
C LYS A 574 -9.36 -54.75 -33.98
N ASP A 575 -9.42 -54.46 -32.69
CA ASP A 575 -9.70 -55.48 -31.68
C ASP A 575 -11.15 -55.98 -31.79
N ASP A 576 -11.54 -56.94 -30.96
CA ASP A 576 -12.88 -57.54 -31.00
C ASP A 576 -13.98 -56.59 -30.47
N ASN A 577 -13.60 -55.45 -29.88
CA ASN A 577 -14.48 -54.36 -29.46
C ASN A 577 -14.55 -53.21 -30.49
N GLY A 578 -13.84 -53.32 -31.61
CA GLY A 578 -13.82 -52.33 -32.68
C GLY A 578 -12.82 -51.17 -32.52
N VAL A 579 -11.92 -51.24 -31.54
CA VAL A 579 -10.83 -50.28 -31.26
C VAL A 579 -9.74 -50.43 -32.31
N ALA A 580 -9.28 -49.32 -32.90
CA ALA A 580 -8.25 -49.33 -33.95
C ALA A 580 -6.87 -49.74 -33.41
N LEU A 581 -6.13 -50.50 -34.21
CA LEU A 581 -4.78 -50.97 -33.90
C LEU A 581 -3.73 -50.39 -34.85
N TYR A 582 -2.49 -50.35 -34.37
CA TYR A 582 -1.35 -49.71 -35.00
C TYR A 582 -0.18 -50.68 -35.13
N THR A 583 0.68 -50.48 -36.11
CA THR A 583 1.93 -51.24 -36.30
C THR A 583 3.09 -50.57 -35.54
N ASN A 584 4.09 -51.36 -35.15
CA ASN A 584 5.30 -50.80 -34.56
C ASN A 584 6.17 -50.20 -35.68
N ALA A 585 6.71 -48.99 -35.46
CA ALA A 585 7.42 -48.25 -36.49
C ALA A 585 8.83 -48.84 -36.75
N THR A 586 8.91 -49.83 -37.64
CA THR A 586 10.18 -50.22 -38.25
C THR A 586 10.60 -49.18 -39.30
N LYS A 587 11.88 -48.79 -39.29
CA LYS A 587 12.49 -47.68 -40.09
C LYS A 587 12.36 -47.77 -41.63
N GLU A 588 11.62 -48.72 -42.19
CA GLU A 588 11.67 -49.08 -43.62
C GLU A 588 10.34 -48.85 -44.37
N HIS A 589 9.30 -48.30 -43.73
CA HIS A 589 8.02 -47.99 -44.38
C HIS A 589 7.56 -46.54 -44.17
N GLU A 590 8.23 -45.60 -44.84
CA GLU A 590 7.64 -44.29 -45.11
C GLU A 590 6.59 -44.41 -46.23
N THR A 591 5.32 -44.55 -45.84
CA THR A 591 4.18 -44.47 -46.78
C THR A 591 3.19 -43.38 -46.33
N SER A 592 2.31 -42.94 -47.23
CA SER A 592 1.44 -41.76 -47.08
C SER A 592 0.24 -41.94 -46.13
N THR A 593 0.35 -42.82 -45.12
CA THR A 593 -0.75 -43.31 -44.28
C THR A 593 -0.69 -42.86 -42.81
N PHE A 594 0.41 -42.21 -42.39
CA PHE A 594 0.58 -41.72 -41.02
C PHE A 594 -0.48 -40.67 -40.64
N LYS A 595 -1.05 -40.79 -39.44
CA LYS A 595 -2.03 -39.83 -38.90
C LYS A 595 -1.77 -39.57 -37.43
N PHE A 596 -1.96 -38.31 -37.01
CA PHE A 596 -2.02 -37.97 -35.59
C PHE A 596 -3.31 -38.52 -34.99
N VAL A 597 -3.19 -39.42 -34.03
CA VAL A 597 -4.33 -40.04 -33.35
C VAL A 597 -4.73 -39.16 -32.19
N VAL A 598 -5.98 -38.69 -32.20
CA VAL A 598 -6.58 -37.92 -31.11
C VAL A 598 -7.62 -38.77 -30.40
N ARG A 599 -7.50 -38.88 -29.08
CA ARG A 599 -8.52 -39.45 -28.19
C ARG A 599 -9.04 -38.33 -27.31
N ASN A 600 -10.35 -38.33 -27.05
CA ASN A 600 -10.92 -37.59 -25.91
C ASN A 600 -10.47 -38.26 -24.60
N PRO A 601 -9.67 -37.59 -23.73
CA PRO A 601 -9.19 -38.18 -22.48
C PRO A 601 -10.26 -38.51 -21.44
N GLY A 602 -11.48 -37.98 -21.59
CA GLY A 602 -12.59 -38.19 -20.64
C GLY A 602 -13.56 -37.01 -20.50
N TYR A 603 -13.42 -35.96 -21.30
CA TYR A 603 -14.28 -34.77 -21.26
C TYR A 603 -15.64 -35.00 -21.92
N VAL A 604 -16.63 -34.17 -21.61
CA VAL A 604 -17.87 -34.06 -22.40
C VAL A 604 -17.55 -33.72 -23.86
N GLN A 605 -18.24 -34.36 -24.80
CA GLN A 605 -17.97 -34.20 -26.23
C GLN A 605 -18.04 -32.73 -26.69
N THR A 606 -18.95 -31.93 -26.12
CA THR A 606 -19.10 -30.50 -26.42
C THR A 606 -17.88 -29.68 -25.99
N THR A 607 -17.38 -29.88 -24.78
CA THR A 607 -16.20 -29.14 -24.26
C THR A 607 -14.92 -29.64 -24.92
N TRP A 608 -14.81 -30.94 -25.19
CA TRP A 608 -13.71 -31.51 -25.97
C TRP A 608 -13.66 -30.92 -27.39
N ASN A 609 -14.80 -30.83 -28.07
CA ASN A 609 -14.88 -30.22 -29.39
C ASN A 609 -14.49 -28.73 -29.35
N ALA A 610 -14.91 -27.98 -28.33
CA ALA A 610 -14.52 -26.58 -28.16
C ALA A 610 -13.01 -26.41 -27.92
N PHE A 611 -12.41 -27.25 -27.06
CA PHE A 611 -10.97 -27.27 -26.81
C PHE A 611 -10.17 -27.60 -28.08
N VAL A 612 -10.54 -28.67 -28.78
CA VAL A 612 -9.91 -29.09 -30.05
C VAL A 612 -10.04 -27.98 -31.09
N LYS A 613 -11.21 -27.35 -31.21
CA LYS A 613 -11.42 -26.21 -32.10
C LYS A 613 -10.52 -25.03 -31.76
N SER A 614 -10.41 -24.65 -30.48
CA SER A 614 -9.52 -23.56 -30.05
C SER A 614 -8.05 -23.86 -30.34
N ARG A 615 -7.61 -25.11 -30.13
CA ARG A 615 -6.25 -25.54 -30.48
C ARG A 615 -6.00 -25.42 -31.99
N ASP A 616 -6.85 -26.07 -32.78
CA ASP A 616 -6.58 -26.36 -34.19
C ASP A 616 -6.94 -25.18 -35.12
N GLU A 617 -7.97 -24.38 -34.79
CA GLU A 617 -8.42 -23.25 -35.62
C GLU A 617 -7.88 -21.88 -35.17
N VAL A 618 -7.43 -21.73 -33.91
CA VAL A 618 -6.98 -20.44 -33.34
C VAL A 618 -5.50 -20.47 -32.98
N VAL A 619 -5.10 -21.33 -32.04
CA VAL A 619 -3.76 -21.26 -31.44
C VAL A 619 -2.67 -21.83 -32.37
N VAL A 620 -2.90 -22.96 -33.01
CA VAL A 620 -1.93 -23.54 -33.97
C VAL A 620 -1.65 -22.58 -35.14
N PRO A 621 -2.65 -21.96 -35.81
CA PRO A 621 -2.40 -20.93 -36.81
C PRO A 621 -1.65 -19.69 -36.30
N ALA A 622 -1.95 -19.24 -35.07
CA ALA A 622 -1.21 -18.13 -34.45
C ALA A 622 0.27 -18.48 -34.23
N LEU A 623 0.56 -19.69 -33.73
CA LEU A 623 1.92 -20.19 -33.53
C LEU A 623 2.70 -20.39 -34.83
N ILE A 624 2.06 -20.90 -35.89
CA ILE A 624 2.66 -21.02 -37.22
C ILE A 624 3.10 -19.64 -37.73
N LYS A 625 2.28 -18.61 -37.54
CA LYS A 625 2.59 -17.22 -37.92
C LYS A 625 3.72 -16.63 -37.07
N GLU A 626 3.64 -16.78 -35.75
CA GLU A 626 4.63 -16.24 -34.79
C GLU A 626 6.02 -16.84 -35.01
N LEU A 627 6.10 -18.18 -35.07
CA LEU A 627 7.33 -18.94 -35.23
C LEU A 627 7.80 -19.05 -36.69
N LYS A 628 7.10 -18.39 -37.63
CA LYS A 628 7.41 -18.33 -39.08
C LYS A 628 7.59 -19.72 -39.69
N LEU A 629 6.71 -20.64 -39.32
CA LEU A 629 6.70 -22.03 -39.82
C LEU A 629 6.04 -22.11 -41.20
N ALA A 630 6.15 -23.27 -41.84
CA ALA A 630 5.37 -23.57 -43.04
C ALA A 630 3.87 -23.52 -42.72
N LYS A 631 3.04 -23.06 -43.67
CA LYS A 631 1.59 -22.87 -43.46
C LYS A 631 0.84 -24.16 -43.14
N ASP A 632 1.42 -25.28 -43.52
CA ASP A 632 0.96 -26.66 -43.39
C ASP A 632 1.76 -27.46 -42.34
N ALA A 633 2.54 -26.77 -41.48
CA ALA A 633 3.31 -27.41 -40.42
C ALA A 633 2.41 -28.19 -39.46
N ASP A 634 2.75 -29.46 -39.23
CA ASP A 634 1.98 -30.34 -38.36
C ASP A 634 2.17 -30.03 -36.86
N ILE A 635 1.29 -30.61 -36.03
CA ILE A 635 1.31 -30.36 -34.58
C ILE A 635 2.62 -30.78 -33.91
N ALA A 636 3.32 -31.81 -34.42
CA ALA A 636 4.60 -32.23 -33.87
C ALA A 636 5.73 -31.22 -34.19
N THR A 637 5.66 -30.61 -35.37
CA THR A 637 6.55 -29.53 -35.82
C THR A 637 6.30 -28.24 -35.05
N VAL A 638 5.02 -27.89 -34.84
CA VAL A 638 4.62 -26.74 -34.02
C VAL A 638 5.06 -26.95 -32.56
N TYR A 639 4.80 -28.13 -31.98
CA TYR A 639 5.25 -28.49 -30.63
C TYR A 639 6.78 -28.37 -30.47
N GLU A 640 7.56 -28.92 -31.40
CA GLU A 640 9.03 -28.84 -31.37
C GLU A 640 9.51 -27.38 -31.48
N ALA A 641 8.90 -26.60 -32.37
CA ALA A 641 9.24 -25.18 -32.54
C ALA A 641 8.88 -24.35 -31.29
N VAL A 642 7.76 -24.64 -30.63
CA VAL A 642 7.41 -24.02 -29.34
C VAL A 642 8.44 -24.39 -28.27
N ALA A 643 8.79 -25.68 -28.15
CA ALA A 643 9.73 -26.18 -27.15
C ALA A 643 11.15 -25.62 -27.30
N THR A 644 11.55 -25.24 -28.51
CA THR A 644 12.94 -24.86 -28.84
C THR A 644 13.14 -23.39 -29.22
N LYS A 645 12.08 -22.64 -29.55
CA LYS A 645 12.19 -21.28 -30.10
C LYS A 645 11.26 -20.24 -29.48
N LEU A 646 10.16 -20.65 -28.83
CA LEU A 646 9.23 -19.70 -28.23
C LEU A 646 9.73 -19.29 -26.85
N SER A 647 9.70 -17.99 -26.55
CA SER A 647 10.05 -17.50 -25.21
C SER A 647 8.92 -17.78 -24.21
N ALA A 648 9.22 -17.74 -22.91
CA ALA A 648 8.22 -17.95 -21.87
C ALA A 648 7.10 -16.89 -21.92
N GLU A 649 7.47 -15.64 -22.22
CA GLU A 649 6.57 -14.48 -22.42
C GLU A 649 5.49 -14.81 -23.45
N LYS A 650 5.92 -15.25 -24.64
CA LYS A 650 5.01 -15.45 -25.77
C LYS A 650 4.23 -16.75 -25.65
N ALA A 651 4.79 -17.75 -24.95
CA ALA A 651 4.06 -18.95 -24.59
C ALA A 651 2.91 -18.67 -23.61
N ASP A 652 3.10 -17.74 -22.67
CA ASP A 652 2.09 -17.34 -21.70
C ASP A 652 0.94 -16.57 -22.36
N GLU A 653 1.25 -15.54 -23.17
CA GLU A 653 0.27 -14.78 -23.95
C GLU A 653 -0.66 -15.71 -24.78
N ILE A 654 -0.08 -16.76 -25.38
CA ILE A 654 -0.80 -17.72 -26.20
C ILE A 654 -1.58 -18.76 -25.35
N ASN A 655 -1.13 -19.06 -24.13
CA ASN A 655 -1.92 -19.84 -23.16
C ASN A 655 -3.14 -19.08 -22.65
N GLN A 656 -3.03 -17.77 -22.42
CA GLN A 656 -4.19 -16.96 -22.04
C GLN A 656 -5.26 -16.93 -23.16
N GLN A 657 -4.85 -17.05 -24.43
CA GLN A 657 -5.78 -17.23 -25.56
C GLN A 657 -6.50 -18.58 -25.53
N PHE A 658 -5.86 -19.67 -25.08
CA PHE A 658 -6.55 -20.94 -24.82
C PHE A 658 -7.61 -20.79 -23.72
N ALA A 659 -7.28 -20.11 -22.62
CA ALA A 659 -8.18 -19.93 -21.48
C ALA A 659 -9.44 -19.15 -21.86
N LYS A 660 -9.29 -18.04 -22.59
CA LYS A 660 -10.38 -17.12 -22.95
C LYS A 660 -11.48 -17.75 -23.82
N VAL A 661 -11.16 -18.80 -24.58
CA VAL A 661 -12.13 -19.51 -25.45
C VAL A 661 -12.84 -20.66 -24.70
N ALA A 662 -12.28 -21.14 -23.59
CA ALA A 662 -12.83 -22.26 -22.84
C ALA A 662 -13.85 -21.86 -21.74
N SER A 663 -13.88 -20.58 -21.35
CA SER A 663 -14.54 -20.12 -20.11
C SER A 663 -16.07 -20.09 -20.11
N ASP A 664 -16.74 -20.20 -21.26
CA ASP A 664 -18.19 -19.93 -21.33
C ASP A 664 -19.10 -20.96 -20.62
N LYS A 665 -18.60 -22.17 -20.26
CA LYS A 665 -19.43 -23.20 -19.56
C LYS A 665 -18.74 -24.09 -18.51
N ALA A 666 -17.46 -23.90 -18.16
CA ALA A 666 -16.81 -24.64 -17.08
C ALA A 666 -15.76 -23.77 -16.39
N SER A 667 -15.66 -23.82 -15.05
CA SER A 667 -14.73 -22.95 -14.30
C SER A 667 -13.26 -23.28 -14.56
N PHE A 668 -12.93 -24.53 -14.93
CA PHE A 668 -11.59 -24.93 -15.37
C PHE A 668 -11.67 -25.98 -16.51
N PRO A 669 -10.88 -25.86 -17.60
CA PRO A 669 -10.96 -26.72 -18.78
C PRO A 669 -10.24 -28.07 -18.64
N ASP A 670 -9.45 -28.27 -17.59
CA ASP A 670 -8.73 -29.51 -17.28
C ASP A 670 -9.41 -30.35 -16.18
N VAL A 671 -10.45 -29.82 -15.53
CA VAL A 671 -11.29 -30.55 -14.56
C VAL A 671 -12.42 -31.24 -15.31
N ASN A 672 -12.63 -32.53 -15.04
CA ASN A 672 -13.78 -33.27 -15.56
C ASN A 672 -14.94 -33.17 -14.55
N TYR A 673 -16.04 -32.53 -14.97
CA TYR A 673 -17.19 -32.24 -14.11
C TYR A 673 -18.25 -33.35 -14.09
N ASP A 674 -18.14 -34.34 -14.98
CA ASP A 674 -19.21 -35.29 -15.31
C ASP A 674 -18.89 -36.74 -14.89
N ASP A 675 -17.82 -36.96 -14.13
CA ASP A 675 -17.36 -38.28 -13.68
C ASP A 675 -17.23 -38.37 -12.15
N TYR A 676 -17.57 -39.53 -11.58
CA TYR A 676 -17.64 -39.74 -10.14
C TYR A 676 -16.24 -39.98 -9.56
N GLY A 677 -15.77 -39.04 -8.74
CA GLY A 677 -14.45 -39.13 -8.09
C GLY A 677 -13.38 -38.19 -8.65
N THR A 678 -13.74 -37.26 -9.54
CA THR A 678 -12.85 -36.18 -10.01
C THR A 678 -12.70 -35.03 -9.02
N HIS A 679 -13.55 -34.98 -8.00
CA HIS A 679 -13.62 -33.91 -6.99
C HIS A 679 -14.01 -32.53 -7.56
N SER A 680 -14.72 -32.51 -8.69
CA SER A 680 -15.21 -31.31 -9.37
C SER A 680 -16.08 -30.41 -8.48
N ASP A 681 -16.97 -31.00 -7.68
CA ASP A 681 -17.83 -30.26 -6.75
C ASP A 681 -17.01 -29.60 -5.62
N GLU A 682 -16.07 -30.34 -5.02
CA GLU A 682 -15.17 -29.81 -3.99
C GLU A 682 -14.25 -28.70 -4.54
N ILE A 683 -13.70 -28.88 -5.75
CA ILE A 683 -12.91 -27.85 -6.46
C ILE A 683 -13.77 -26.60 -6.70
N THR A 684 -15.01 -26.77 -7.16
CA THR A 684 -15.94 -25.66 -7.45
C THR A 684 -16.32 -24.90 -6.18
N SER A 685 -16.60 -25.62 -5.10
CA SER A 685 -16.92 -25.05 -3.78
C SER A 685 -15.79 -24.17 -3.28
N LEU A 686 -14.55 -24.70 -3.25
CA LEU A 686 -13.39 -23.96 -2.79
C LEU A 686 -12.99 -22.80 -3.72
N TYR A 687 -13.21 -22.94 -5.04
CA TYR A 687 -12.94 -21.87 -6.00
C TYR A 687 -13.91 -20.70 -5.83
N LYS A 688 -15.21 -20.99 -5.67
CA LYS A 688 -16.23 -19.96 -5.38
C LYS A 688 -15.99 -19.25 -4.04
N LYS A 689 -15.41 -19.94 -3.05
CA LYS A 689 -14.97 -19.35 -1.78
C LYS A 689 -13.63 -18.59 -1.88
N GLY A 690 -12.98 -18.52 -3.05
CA GLY A 690 -11.68 -17.86 -3.25
C GLY A 690 -10.47 -18.58 -2.65
N ILE A 691 -10.68 -19.74 -2.03
CA ILE A 691 -9.68 -20.50 -1.26
C ILE A 691 -8.64 -21.11 -2.21
N VAL A 692 -9.10 -21.86 -3.21
CA VAL A 692 -8.26 -22.38 -4.28
C VAL A 692 -8.37 -21.51 -5.53
N LYS A 693 -7.25 -21.28 -6.19
CA LYS A 693 -7.17 -20.57 -7.47
C LYS A 693 -6.55 -21.52 -8.52
N GLY A 694 -7.01 -21.40 -9.76
CA GLY A 694 -6.36 -22.04 -10.90
C GLY A 694 -4.99 -21.41 -11.21
N TYR A 695 -4.31 -21.98 -12.19
CA TYR A 695 -3.13 -21.40 -12.82
C TYR A 695 -3.54 -20.33 -13.85
N ALA A 696 -2.60 -19.45 -14.21
CA ALA A 696 -2.82 -18.35 -15.15
C ALA A 696 -3.17 -18.80 -16.58
N ASP A 697 -2.88 -20.06 -16.95
CA ASP A 697 -3.30 -20.69 -18.21
C ASP A 697 -4.79 -21.13 -18.21
N GLY A 698 -5.55 -20.72 -17.19
CA GLY A 698 -6.96 -21.04 -17.01
C GLY A 698 -7.22 -22.44 -16.47
N THR A 699 -6.20 -23.27 -16.24
CA THR A 699 -6.37 -24.64 -15.70
C THR A 699 -6.47 -24.65 -14.18
N PHE A 700 -7.13 -25.64 -13.60
CA PHE A 700 -7.05 -25.91 -12.16
C PHE A 700 -5.67 -26.49 -11.77
N GLY A 701 -5.00 -27.18 -12.67
CA GLY A 701 -3.82 -28.00 -12.38
C GLY A 701 -4.19 -29.43 -11.96
N TYR A 702 -5.19 -30.01 -12.60
CA TYR A 702 -5.69 -31.35 -12.33
C TYR A 702 -4.58 -32.41 -12.50
N GLY A 703 -4.34 -33.21 -11.46
CA GLY A 703 -3.25 -34.18 -11.39
C GLY A 703 -1.87 -33.58 -11.10
N ALA A 704 -1.72 -32.26 -11.01
CA ALA A 704 -0.43 -31.64 -10.64
C ALA A 704 -0.13 -31.85 -9.15
N LYS A 705 1.15 -32.10 -8.86
CA LYS A 705 1.68 -32.29 -7.50
C LYS A 705 1.54 -31.00 -6.68
N LEU A 706 1.13 -31.11 -5.43
CA LEU A 706 0.99 -29.96 -4.53
C LEU A 706 2.24 -29.79 -3.64
N ALA A 707 2.72 -28.56 -3.49
CA ALA A 707 3.80 -28.25 -2.54
C ALA A 707 3.24 -28.02 -1.12
N ARG A 708 4.08 -28.19 -0.10
CA ARG A 708 3.73 -27.95 1.31
C ARG A 708 3.19 -26.53 1.54
N VAL A 709 3.86 -25.52 0.99
CA VAL A 709 3.42 -24.12 1.09
C VAL A 709 2.10 -23.86 0.36
N ASP A 710 1.89 -24.44 -0.82
CA ASP A 710 0.68 -24.24 -1.61
C ASP A 710 -0.57 -24.69 -0.83
N TYR A 711 -0.47 -25.77 -0.02
CA TYR A 711 -1.58 -26.26 0.82
C TYR A 711 -1.79 -25.43 2.10
N ILE A 712 -0.71 -24.96 2.73
CA ILE A 712 -0.81 -24.03 3.86
C ILE A 712 -1.47 -22.71 3.44
N VAL A 713 -1.17 -22.20 2.24
CA VAL A 713 -1.84 -21.01 1.67
C VAL A 713 -3.34 -21.24 1.46
N TRP A 714 -3.77 -22.47 1.13
CA TRP A 714 -5.20 -22.79 1.04
C TRP A 714 -5.87 -22.79 2.43
N LEU A 715 -5.21 -23.32 3.46
CA LEU A 715 -5.72 -23.27 4.84
C LEU A 715 -5.78 -21.84 5.37
N TYR A 716 -4.76 -21.02 5.09
CA TYR A 716 -4.71 -19.61 5.47
C TYR A 716 -5.86 -18.81 4.85
N ARG A 717 -6.16 -19.03 3.56
CA ARG A 717 -7.31 -18.42 2.89
C ARG A 717 -8.65 -18.94 3.40
N ALA A 718 -8.74 -20.22 3.74
CA ALA A 718 -9.94 -20.78 4.34
C ALA A 718 -10.28 -20.10 5.67
N ALA A 719 -9.27 -19.79 6.48
CA ALA A 719 -9.40 -19.04 7.74
C ALA A 719 -9.49 -17.50 7.57
N GLY A 720 -9.78 -16.99 6.36
CA GLY A 720 -9.95 -15.56 6.11
C GLY A 720 -8.66 -14.74 5.91
N SER A 721 -7.49 -15.38 5.78
CA SER A 721 -6.17 -14.73 5.63
C SER A 721 -5.82 -13.75 6.77
N PRO A 722 -5.84 -14.18 8.05
CA PRO A 722 -5.69 -13.31 9.21
C PRO A 722 -4.30 -12.66 9.30
N ALA A 723 -4.26 -11.38 9.70
CA ALA A 723 -3.02 -10.61 9.79
C ALA A 723 -1.97 -11.25 10.71
N VAL A 724 -0.70 -11.19 10.30
CA VAL A 724 0.42 -11.86 10.98
C VAL A 724 1.46 -10.85 11.46
N SER A 725 1.79 -10.89 12.75
CA SER A 725 2.66 -9.90 13.41
C SER A 725 4.17 -10.19 13.32
N SER A 726 4.58 -11.36 12.83
CA SER A 726 5.99 -11.80 12.78
C SER A 726 6.18 -12.98 11.82
N GLU A 727 7.33 -13.06 11.13
CA GLU A 727 7.66 -14.22 10.27
C GLU A 727 7.88 -15.53 11.08
N ALA A 728 7.71 -16.66 10.42
CA ALA A 728 7.90 -17.99 11.01
C ALA A 728 9.38 -18.24 11.37
N SER A 729 9.66 -18.88 12.50
CA SER A 729 11.04 -19.19 12.93
C SER A 729 11.70 -20.38 12.19
N PHE A 730 11.24 -20.73 10.98
CA PHE A 730 11.82 -21.81 10.18
C PHE A 730 13.04 -21.30 9.38
N SER A 731 14.15 -22.02 9.43
CA SER A 731 15.44 -21.57 8.87
C SER A 731 15.43 -21.40 7.35
N ASP A 732 14.54 -22.11 6.65
CA ASP A 732 14.33 -22.07 5.20
C ASP A 732 13.09 -21.26 4.78
N VAL A 733 12.52 -20.43 5.67
CA VAL A 733 11.39 -19.54 5.37
C VAL A 733 11.77 -18.09 5.65
N ASN A 734 12.27 -17.41 4.63
CA ASN A 734 12.63 -16.00 4.65
C ASN A 734 12.46 -15.42 3.23
N ALA A 735 12.60 -14.11 3.05
CA ALA A 735 12.40 -13.44 1.75
C ALA A 735 13.33 -13.94 0.61
N THR A 736 14.43 -14.62 0.92
CA THR A 736 15.35 -15.22 -0.07
C THR A 736 14.88 -16.61 -0.49
N THR A 737 14.45 -17.45 0.45
CA THR A 737 14.02 -18.84 0.18
C THR A 737 12.54 -18.96 -0.18
N VAL A 738 11.69 -18.02 0.24
CA VAL A 738 10.25 -17.93 -0.07
C VAL A 738 9.94 -16.47 -0.43
N PRO A 739 10.15 -16.05 -1.70
CA PRO A 739 10.05 -14.63 -2.07
C PRO A 739 8.64 -14.03 -1.92
N ASN A 740 7.60 -14.82 -2.22
CA ASN A 740 6.20 -14.40 -2.07
C ASN A 740 5.86 -14.14 -0.58
N LYS A 741 5.36 -12.94 -0.26
CA LYS A 741 5.05 -12.55 1.12
C LYS A 741 3.86 -13.33 1.70
N ASP A 742 2.75 -13.45 0.96
CA ASP A 742 1.57 -14.23 1.38
C ASP A 742 1.93 -15.68 1.77
N PHE A 743 2.92 -16.26 1.08
CA PHE A 743 3.41 -17.61 1.37
C PHE A 743 4.16 -17.64 2.71
N ARG A 744 4.95 -16.62 3.05
CA ARG A 744 5.61 -16.50 4.36
C ARG A 744 4.60 -16.20 5.46
N ASP A 745 3.65 -15.30 5.21
CA ASP A 745 2.57 -14.97 6.13
C ASP A 745 1.72 -16.22 6.44
N ALA A 746 1.30 -16.97 5.42
CA ALA A 746 0.55 -18.22 5.60
C ALA A 746 1.34 -19.27 6.39
N ILE A 747 2.65 -19.41 6.17
CA ILE A 747 3.49 -20.32 6.97
C ILE A 747 3.62 -19.82 8.42
N ALA A 748 3.73 -18.51 8.64
CA ALA A 748 3.86 -17.91 9.95
C ALA A 748 2.57 -18.02 10.78
N TRP A 749 1.41 -17.75 10.17
CA TRP A 749 0.11 -18.06 10.76
C TRP A 749 -0.05 -19.55 11.07
N ALA A 750 0.27 -20.44 10.12
CA ALA A 750 0.16 -21.88 10.36
C ALA A 750 1.13 -22.37 11.45
N ALA A 751 2.22 -21.64 11.73
CA ALA A 751 3.11 -21.90 12.85
C ALA A 751 2.54 -21.35 14.18
N SER A 752 1.94 -20.16 14.19
CA SER A 752 1.31 -19.59 15.41
C SER A 752 0.13 -20.42 15.89
N GLU A 753 -0.71 -20.89 14.96
CA GLU A 753 -1.85 -21.79 15.26
C GLU A 753 -1.43 -23.25 15.50
N GLY A 754 -0.13 -23.57 15.42
CA GLY A 754 0.39 -24.93 15.64
C GLY A 754 -0.03 -25.96 14.57
N ILE A 755 -0.59 -25.52 13.44
CA ILE A 755 -0.96 -26.33 12.28
C ILE A 755 0.27 -27.01 11.69
N THR A 756 1.36 -26.25 11.51
CA THR A 756 2.69 -26.78 11.17
C THR A 756 3.65 -26.71 12.35
N LYS A 757 4.56 -27.69 12.41
CA LYS A 757 5.68 -27.74 13.37
C LYS A 757 7.05 -27.75 12.68
N GLY A 758 7.08 -27.66 11.35
CA GLY A 758 8.27 -27.92 10.56
C GLY A 758 8.77 -29.37 10.66
N TYR A 759 10.02 -29.56 10.25
CA TYR A 759 10.83 -30.75 10.46
C TYR A 759 11.73 -30.58 11.69
N ALA A 760 12.29 -31.68 12.19
CA ALA A 760 13.10 -31.69 13.40
C ALA A 760 14.44 -30.92 13.29
N ASP A 761 14.85 -30.55 12.07
CA ASP A 761 16.02 -29.71 11.78
C ASP A 761 15.72 -28.20 11.79
N GLY A 762 14.46 -27.80 12.07
CA GLY A 762 14.02 -26.41 12.07
C GLY A 762 13.61 -25.87 10.70
N THR A 763 13.51 -26.70 9.66
CA THR A 763 13.00 -26.31 8.34
C THR A 763 11.50 -26.54 8.19
N PHE A 764 10.87 -25.93 7.19
CA PHE A 764 9.50 -26.20 6.76
C PHE A 764 9.42 -26.97 5.43
N ALA A 765 10.46 -26.87 4.59
CA ALA A 765 10.56 -27.34 3.21
C ALA A 765 9.40 -26.85 2.32
N PRO A 766 9.23 -25.53 2.11
CA PRO A 766 8.04 -24.93 1.49
C PRO A 766 7.69 -25.51 0.13
N TYR A 767 8.68 -25.71 -0.74
CA TYR A 767 8.50 -26.22 -2.10
C TYR A 767 8.64 -27.74 -2.22
N ALA A 768 8.86 -28.46 -1.12
CA ALA A 768 8.82 -29.92 -1.15
C ALA A 768 7.40 -30.39 -1.48
N THR A 769 7.32 -31.49 -2.24
CA THR A 769 6.06 -32.14 -2.57
C THR A 769 5.40 -32.68 -1.29
N LEU A 770 4.13 -32.37 -1.10
CA LEU A 770 3.35 -32.80 0.07
C LEU A 770 2.87 -34.25 -0.12
N ASN A 771 2.99 -35.08 0.93
CA ASN A 771 2.44 -36.43 0.96
C ASN A 771 1.03 -36.44 1.56
N ARG A 772 0.21 -37.44 1.21
CA ARG A 772 -1.19 -37.53 1.66
C ARG A 772 -1.33 -37.59 3.19
N GLN A 773 -0.46 -38.30 3.89
CA GLN A 773 -0.49 -38.38 5.36
C GLN A 773 -0.12 -37.06 6.06
N ASP A 774 0.84 -36.31 5.51
CA ASP A 774 1.26 -35.00 6.02
C ASP A 774 0.11 -33.98 5.92
N ALA A 775 -0.66 -34.04 4.83
CA ALA A 775 -1.85 -33.21 4.64
C ALA A 775 -2.95 -33.51 5.66
N MET A 776 -3.16 -34.79 6.03
CA MET A 776 -4.08 -35.15 7.12
C MET A 776 -3.61 -34.57 8.45
N ALA A 777 -2.30 -34.58 8.72
CA ALA A 777 -1.76 -33.98 9.94
C ALA A 777 -1.90 -32.45 10.01
N PHE A 778 -1.86 -31.75 8.87
CA PHE A 778 -2.22 -30.33 8.81
C PHE A 778 -3.72 -30.12 9.08
N LEU A 779 -4.61 -30.83 8.38
CA LEU A 779 -6.07 -30.70 8.58
C LEU A 779 -6.51 -31.03 10.01
N TYR A 780 -5.99 -32.12 10.59
CA TYR A 780 -6.31 -32.52 11.97
C TYR A 780 -5.90 -31.45 12.99
N ARG A 781 -4.77 -30.76 12.78
CA ARG A 781 -4.35 -29.66 13.67
C ARG A 781 -5.15 -28.38 13.43
N ALA A 782 -5.44 -28.05 12.16
CA ALA A 782 -6.34 -26.94 11.82
C ALA A 782 -7.75 -27.11 12.41
N ALA A 783 -8.25 -28.35 12.47
CA ALA A 783 -9.49 -28.72 13.16
C ALA A 783 -9.42 -28.69 14.70
N GLY A 784 -8.37 -28.10 15.29
CA GLY A 784 -8.18 -28.01 16.74
C GLY A 784 -7.65 -29.29 17.40
N SER A 785 -7.11 -30.26 16.64
CA SER A 785 -6.64 -31.58 17.14
C SER A 785 -7.72 -32.33 17.94
N PRO A 786 -8.90 -32.60 17.36
CA PRO A 786 -10.05 -33.17 18.07
C PRO A 786 -9.72 -34.55 18.65
N LYS A 787 -10.13 -34.81 19.90
CA LYS A 787 -9.79 -36.03 20.62
C LYS A 787 -10.27 -37.29 19.90
N PHE A 788 -9.36 -37.96 19.20
CA PHE A 788 -9.59 -39.23 18.52
C PHE A 788 -8.77 -40.35 19.18
N ASN A 789 -9.43 -41.41 19.62
CA ASN A 789 -8.79 -42.57 20.25
C ASN A 789 -8.70 -43.71 19.25
N GLU A 790 -7.49 -44.00 18.75
CA GLU A 790 -7.30 -44.97 17.66
C GLU A 790 -7.66 -46.41 18.10
N SER A 791 -8.58 -47.05 17.38
CA SER A 791 -8.88 -48.48 17.53
C SER A 791 -8.68 -49.23 16.22
N TYR A 792 -8.33 -50.52 16.32
CA TYR A 792 -8.37 -51.44 15.18
C TYR A 792 -9.77 -51.60 14.57
N ALA A 793 -10.83 -51.23 15.31
CA ALA A 793 -12.20 -51.18 14.78
C ALA A 793 -12.43 -50.03 13.76
N ASP A 794 -11.60 -48.99 13.82
CA ASP A 794 -11.75 -47.77 12.99
C ASP A 794 -10.94 -47.85 11.69
N VAL A 795 -10.12 -48.89 11.52
CA VAL A 795 -9.24 -49.08 10.36
C VAL A 795 -10.08 -49.29 9.09
N LYS A 796 -10.15 -48.24 8.26
CA LYS A 796 -10.78 -48.27 6.92
C LYS A 796 -9.80 -48.65 5.80
N PHE A 797 -8.50 -48.68 6.09
CA PHE A 797 -7.42 -48.78 5.10
C PHE A 797 -6.39 -49.83 5.49
N SER A 798 -6.03 -50.74 4.57
CA SER A 798 -5.11 -51.86 4.86
C SER A 798 -3.67 -51.47 5.15
N ASP A 799 -3.27 -50.25 4.78
CA ASP A 799 -1.93 -49.67 4.92
C ASP A 799 -1.81 -48.70 6.11
N VAL A 800 -2.85 -48.57 6.95
CA VAL A 800 -2.85 -47.68 8.12
C VAL A 800 -2.94 -48.51 9.41
N THR A 801 -1.89 -48.43 10.23
CA THR A 801 -1.81 -49.15 11.51
C THR A 801 -2.08 -48.18 12.67
N PRO A 802 -3.07 -48.46 13.56
CA PRO A 802 -3.31 -47.68 14.77
C PRO A 802 -2.06 -47.53 15.64
N GLY A 803 -1.75 -46.31 16.07
CA GLY A 803 -0.57 -45.97 16.88
C GLY A 803 0.72 -45.70 16.11
N ASP A 804 0.71 -45.78 14.77
CA ASP A 804 1.83 -45.33 13.94
C ASP A 804 1.87 -43.78 13.85
N THR A 805 2.41 -43.17 14.90
CA THR A 805 2.54 -41.71 15.00
C THR A 805 3.48 -41.11 13.95
N ALA A 806 4.44 -41.88 13.45
CA ALA A 806 5.38 -41.45 12.40
C ALA A 806 4.67 -41.22 11.07
N ASN A 807 3.68 -42.06 10.75
CA ASN A 807 2.82 -41.90 9.56
C ASN A 807 1.48 -41.24 9.84
N HIS A 808 1.37 -40.56 10.99
CA HIS A 808 0.20 -39.75 11.38
C HIS A 808 -1.11 -40.53 11.41
N SER A 809 -1.07 -41.81 11.81
CA SER A 809 -2.22 -42.73 11.85
C SER A 809 -3.46 -42.12 12.53
N GLN A 810 -3.30 -41.41 13.65
CA GLN A 810 -4.38 -40.72 14.34
C GLN A 810 -5.16 -39.76 13.43
N ALA A 811 -4.44 -38.93 12.67
CA ALA A 811 -5.05 -37.94 11.77
C ALA A 811 -5.70 -38.60 10.56
N VAL A 812 -5.09 -39.67 10.03
CA VAL A 812 -5.65 -40.44 8.90
C VAL A 812 -6.92 -41.19 9.32
N LEU A 813 -6.93 -41.83 10.48
CA LEU A 813 -8.10 -42.55 11.01
C LEU A 813 -9.22 -41.61 11.47
N TRP A 814 -8.89 -40.45 12.04
CA TRP A 814 -9.86 -39.38 12.29
C TRP A 814 -10.51 -38.90 10.99
N ALA A 815 -9.72 -38.57 9.97
CA ALA A 815 -10.23 -38.11 8.68
C ALA A 815 -11.05 -39.18 7.96
N ALA A 816 -10.71 -40.46 8.13
CA ALA A 816 -11.48 -41.59 7.59
C ALA A 816 -12.81 -41.80 8.33
N SER A 817 -12.84 -41.57 9.64
CA SER A 817 -14.05 -41.72 10.48
C SER A 817 -15.06 -40.60 10.28
N ASN A 818 -14.64 -39.48 9.67
CA ASN A 818 -15.46 -38.31 9.35
C ASN A 818 -15.58 -38.11 7.83
N ASP A 819 -15.45 -39.16 7.00
CA ASP A 819 -15.61 -39.14 5.53
C ASP A 819 -14.75 -38.12 4.72
N ILE A 820 -13.85 -37.37 5.36
CA ILE A 820 -12.87 -36.48 4.74
C ILE A 820 -11.93 -37.30 3.85
N ALA A 821 -11.30 -38.32 4.43
CA ALA A 821 -10.40 -39.24 3.74
C ALA A 821 -11.12 -40.52 3.34
N LYS A 822 -11.37 -40.71 2.03
CA LYS A 822 -12.08 -41.89 1.49
C LYS A 822 -11.16 -43.01 0.96
N GLY A 823 -9.87 -42.72 0.81
CA GLY A 823 -8.86 -43.66 0.29
C GLY A 823 -9.02 -44.03 -1.19
N TYR A 824 -8.21 -44.98 -1.65
CA TYR A 824 -8.33 -45.62 -2.95
C TYR A 824 -9.13 -46.92 -2.83
N SER A 825 -10.07 -47.12 -3.75
CA SER A 825 -10.90 -48.34 -3.82
C SER A 825 -10.13 -49.52 -4.42
N GLY A 826 -10.20 -50.68 -3.78
CA GLY A 826 -9.61 -51.94 -4.27
C GLY A 826 -10.25 -53.17 -3.65
N THR A 827 -9.65 -54.35 -3.82
CA THR A 827 -10.08 -55.58 -3.13
C THR A 827 -10.04 -55.43 -1.61
N VAL A 828 -9.10 -54.60 -1.13
CA VAL A 828 -9.15 -53.92 0.17
C VAL A 828 -8.81 -52.46 -0.09
N ASN A 829 -9.50 -51.53 0.57
CA ASN A 829 -9.20 -50.10 0.43
C ASN A 829 -7.87 -49.76 1.10
N TYR A 830 -7.14 -48.80 0.54
CA TYR A 830 -5.87 -48.32 1.08
C TYR A 830 -5.78 -46.79 0.97
N PHE A 831 -5.05 -46.14 1.88
CA PHE A 831 -4.94 -44.69 1.94
C PHE A 831 -3.87 -44.14 0.99
N GLY A 832 -2.75 -44.85 0.86
CA GLY A 832 -1.58 -44.45 0.09
C GLY A 832 -0.82 -43.30 0.75
N GLY A 833 -0.52 -43.39 2.05
CA GLY A 833 0.01 -42.27 2.86
C GLY A 833 1.26 -41.58 2.30
N TYR A 834 2.19 -42.37 1.74
CA TYR A 834 3.41 -41.90 1.09
C TYR A 834 3.23 -41.44 -0.37
N ASN A 835 2.05 -41.59 -0.96
CA ASN A 835 1.83 -41.07 -2.31
C ASN A 835 1.84 -39.53 -2.26
N THR A 836 2.49 -38.94 -3.26
CA THR A 836 2.40 -37.50 -3.53
C THR A 836 0.94 -37.06 -3.61
N LEU A 837 0.60 -36.02 -2.87
CA LEU A 837 -0.69 -35.36 -2.96
C LEU A 837 -0.77 -34.52 -4.25
N VAL A 838 -1.91 -34.64 -4.92
CA VAL A 838 -2.26 -33.89 -6.13
C VAL A 838 -3.40 -32.91 -5.83
N ARG A 839 -3.50 -31.86 -6.64
CA ARG A 839 -4.38 -30.69 -6.35
C ARG A 839 -5.85 -31.04 -6.14
N GLN A 840 -6.41 -31.97 -6.90
CA GLN A 840 -7.81 -32.37 -6.77
C GLN A 840 -8.08 -33.15 -5.47
N ASP A 841 -7.19 -34.07 -5.09
CA ASP A 841 -7.26 -34.81 -3.83
C ASP A 841 -7.15 -33.85 -2.62
N ALA A 842 -6.22 -32.88 -2.72
CA ALA A 842 -6.03 -31.85 -1.70
C ALA A 842 -7.26 -30.96 -1.53
N ALA A 843 -7.90 -30.56 -2.64
CA ALA A 843 -9.13 -29.78 -2.65
C ALA A 843 -10.28 -30.58 -2.03
N ALA A 844 -10.40 -31.87 -2.37
CA ALA A 844 -11.41 -32.76 -1.81
C ALA A 844 -11.28 -32.91 -0.28
N PHE A 845 -10.06 -33.09 0.22
CA PHE A 845 -9.81 -33.18 1.66
C PHE A 845 -10.12 -31.86 2.39
N LEU A 846 -9.70 -30.72 1.83
CA LEU A 846 -9.99 -29.42 2.42
C LEU A 846 -11.48 -29.12 2.42
N ALA A 847 -12.16 -29.21 1.27
CA ALA A 847 -13.59 -28.92 1.13
C ALA A 847 -14.43 -29.69 2.14
N ARG A 848 -14.24 -31.02 2.23
CA ARG A 848 -14.95 -31.86 3.21
C ARG A 848 -14.65 -31.45 4.65
N THR A 849 -13.42 -31.05 4.96
CA THR A 849 -13.08 -30.55 6.30
C THR A 849 -13.84 -29.27 6.65
N LEU A 850 -14.04 -28.37 5.68
CA LEU A 850 -14.88 -27.17 5.84
C LEU A 850 -16.37 -27.52 5.95
N ASP A 851 -16.86 -28.46 5.14
CA ASP A 851 -18.27 -28.88 5.13
C ASP A 851 -18.68 -29.59 6.44
N HIS A 852 -17.71 -30.14 7.18
CA HIS A 852 -17.88 -30.66 8.54
C HIS A 852 -17.82 -29.58 9.64
N GLY A 853 -17.56 -28.31 9.32
CA GLY A 853 -17.53 -27.20 10.28
C GLY A 853 -16.34 -27.24 11.25
N TYR A 854 -15.18 -27.74 10.81
CA TYR A 854 -13.97 -27.81 11.64
C TYR A 854 -13.05 -26.59 11.51
N ILE A 855 -13.25 -25.76 10.49
CA ILE A 855 -12.49 -24.54 10.20
C ILE A 855 -13.56 -23.53 9.76
N ASP A 856 -13.72 -22.46 10.54
CA ASP A 856 -14.69 -21.38 10.33
C ASP A 856 -14.14 -20.30 9.36
#